data_AF-A0A8B6ZS12-F1
#
_entry.id   AF-A0A8B6ZS12-F1
#
_cell.length_a   1.000
_cell.length_b   1.000
_cell.length_c   1.000
_cell.angle_alpha   90.00
_cell.angle_beta   90.00
_cell.angle_gamma   90.00
#
_symmetry.space_group_name_H-M   'P 1'
#
loop_
_entity.id
_entity.type
_entity.pdbx_description
1 polymer ?
#
loop_
_entity_poly.entity_id
_entity_poly.type
_entity_poly.pdbx_seq_one_letter_code
_entity_poly.pdbx_strand_id
1 'polypeptide(L)'
;MEARPPRREAWINDIRAGTAPSCGNHIKSSCSLIAFNSDRPGVLGIVALEGQGEDKRRVSHLGCHSDLVTDLDFSPFDDFLLATGSADRTVKLWRLPVPGQALPTAPGLVLGPEALQVETLQFHPTADGVLVTTAGTAVKVWDVARQQPLTELAAHGDLVQSAAWSRDGTLLGTACKDKQLRVFDPRAKAEASQSTQAHENCRAGRLVWTGTQEHLVSTGVNQMREREVKLWDTRHLSSPLASLTLDTSPGSLMPLLDPDSGLLVLAGKGERQLLCYEVATLQPALSPVNQYILESTLRGAALVPRRALAVLDCEVLRVLQLSDTAILPISYHVPRKAVEFHEDLFPDTVGCVPASEPQAWWAGSNQQVQRVSLNPAHRPYTSFTSPLLPPTEPPATEPPPDPTQPAEVLVEDTEPSEGFSSPPSSLPSPSTPSSLGPSRSSTSGIGTSPSQRSLQSLLGPSSKFRHAQGTVLHRDSHVTNLKGLNLTTPGESDGFCANRLRVAVPLLSSGGQVAVLELRKPGRLPDTALPTLQNGVAVTDLAWDPFDPHRLAVAGEDARIRLWRVPPGGLEEVLTRPAAVLTGHTEKIYSLRFHPLAADVLVSSSYDLTICIWDLQAGVARLRLRGHQDQIFSLAWSPDGQQLATVCKDGHVRVYAPRSDPEPLQEGPGPEGGRGARVVWVCDGHCLLVTGFDSRSERQLLLYAPKALAGGPLAVLGLDVAPSTLLPSYDPDTGLVFLTGKGDTRVFLYELLPEAPFFLECNSFTSTDPHKGFVLLPKSECDVREVEFARCLRLRQTSLEPVAFRLPRVRKEFFQDDVFPDTAVSWEPVLSAKAWLGGANGQPQLLCLQPPGMTPVSQAPREAPARRAPSSALYLEEKSDQQKNEELLNAMVAKLGNREDPLPQDSFEGVDEDEWAKYLAQIIVMGVQVVGRAFARALRQEFAASRAAADARGRAGHQSAAASNLSGLSLQEAQQILNVCKLSPEEVQKNYEHLFKVNDKSVGGSFYLQSKVVRAKERLDEELKIQAQENREGTGA
;
A
#
# COMPACT_ATOMS: atom_id res chain seq x y z
N MET A 1 8.19 -4.27 0.59
CA MET A 1 8.84 -4.09 -0.73
C MET A 1 9.08 -2.60 -0.91
N GLU A 2 10.24 -2.20 -1.43
CA GLU A 2 10.60 -0.79 -1.63
C GLU A 2 11.04 -0.56 -3.06
N ALA A 3 10.51 0.48 -3.71
CA ALA A 3 11.05 0.97 -4.96
C ALA A 3 12.29 1.83 -4.66
N ARG A 4 13.44 1.48 -5.21
CA ARG A 4 14.66 2.28 -5.06
C ARG A 4 14.79 3.27 -6.20
N PRO A 5 15.23 4.52 -5.93
CA PRO A 5 15.53 5.46 -6.99
C PRO A 5 16.71 4.94 -7.84
N PRO A 6 16.59 4.96 -9.17
CA PRO A 6 17.72 4.58 -10.03
C PRO A 6 18.89 5.52 -9.80
N ARG A 7 20.09 4.96 -9.59
CA ARG A 7 21.32 5.75 -9.67
C ARG A 7 21.37 6.44 -11.03
N ARG A 8 21.80 7.70 -11.09
CA ARG A 8 21.89 8.46 -12.36
C ARG A 8 22.72 7.75 -13.44
N GLU A 9 23.69 6.94 -13.02
CA GLU A 9 24.53 6.10 -13.89
C GLU A 9 23.73 4.99 -14.60
N ALA A 10 22.62 4.53 -14.02
CA ALA A 10 21.74 3.52 -14.60
C ALA A 10 20.75 4.09 -15.63
N TRP A 11 20.68 5.42 -15.77
CA TRP A 11 19.78 6.07 -16.71
C TRP A 11 20.31 5.94 -18.13
N ILE A 12 19.43 5.59 -19.06
CA ILE A 12 19.73 5.65 -20.48
C ILE A 12 19.32 7.05 -20.94
N ASN A 13 20.28 7.97 -20.89
CA ASN A 13 20.09 9.38 -21.24
C ASN A 13 20.19 9.63 -22.76
N ASP A 14 19.95 10.88 -23.15
CA ASP A 14 20.12 11.39 -24.52
C ASP A 14 19.22 10.70 -25.55
N ILE A 15 18.06 10.18 -25.12
CA ILE A 15 17.02 9.69 -26.03
C ILE A 15 16.05 10.81 -26.40
N ARG A 16 15.27 10.59 -27.45
CA ARG A 16 14.12 11.41 -27.79
C ARG A 16 12.91 10.51 -27.98
N ALA A 17 11.98 10.56 -27.04
CA ALA A 17 10.75 9.78 -27.10
C ALA A 17 9.61 10.60 -27.71
N GLY A 18 8.81 9.96 -28.57
CA GLY A 18 7.65 10.57 -29.21
C GLY A 18 6.37 10.38 -28.39
N THR A 19 5.45 11.35 -28.47
CA THR A 19 4.08 11.16 -27.95
C THR A 19 3.17 10.67 -29.07
N ALA A 20 2.97 9.36 -29.12
CA ALA A 20 2.07 8.72 -30.07
C ALA A 20 0.63 8.63 -29.51
N PRO A 21 -0.43 9.02 -30.26
CA PRO A 21 -1.83 8.85 -29.85
C PRO A 21 -2.31 7.40 -30.03
N SER A 22 -1.49 6.41 -29.64
CA SER A 22 -1.83 4.99 -29.71
C SER A 22 -2.07 4.39 -28.34
N CYS A 23 -2.63 3.18 -28.36
CA CYS A 23 -2.94 2.40 -27.19
C CYS A 23 -1.75 1.63 -26.59
N GLY A 24 -0.65 1.47 -27.34
CA GLY A 24 0.53 0.74 -26.88
C GLY A 24 1.24 1.39 -25.68
N ASN A 25 2.16 0.62 -25.11
CA ASN A 25 2.96 1.05 -23.96
C ASN A 25 4.17 1.94 -24.33
N HIS A 26 4.46 2.11 -25.63
CA HIS A 26 5.57 2.90 -26.20
C HIS A 26 6.99 2.43 -25.86
N ILE A 27 7.14 1.43 -24.99
CA ILE A 27 8.39 0.78 -24.62
C ILE A 27 8.12 -0.69 -24.27
N LYS A 28 9.07 -1.58 -24.60
CA LYS A 28 9.10 -2.99 -24.19
C LYS A 28 10.53 -3.46 -23.95
N SER A 29 10.68 -4.54 -23.19
CA SER A 29 11.97 -5.16 -22.90
C SER A 29 11.90 -6.67 -23.14
N SER A 30 12.93 -7.23 -23.76
CA SER A 30 13.29 -8.64 -23.62
C SER A 30 14.23 -8.83 -22.42
N CYS A 31 14.86 -10.00 -22.25
CA CYS A 31 15.88 -10.17 -21.22
C CYS A 31 17.22 -9.51 -21.60
N SER A 32 17.36 -9.05 -22.85
CA SER A 32 18.62 -8.53 -23.40
C SER A 32 18.51 -7.13 -24.00
N LEU A 33 17.36 -6.76 -24.56
CA LEU A 33 17.15 -5.52 -25.31
C LEU A 33 15.94 -4.73 -24.81
N ILE A 34 16.01 -3.41 -24.98
CA ILE A 34 14.90 -2.47 -24.80
C ILE A 34 14.60 -1.86 -26.18
N ALA A 35 13.31 -1.83 -26.53
CA ALA A 35 12.80 -1.14 -27.71
C ALA A 35 11.78 -0.08 -27.29
N PHE A 36 11.87 1.12 -27.83
CA PHE A 36 10.97 2.23 -27.49
C PHE A 36 10.66 3.13 -28.69
N ASN A 37 9.51 3.80 -28.64
CA ASN A 37 9.09 4.74 -29.68
C ASN A 37 9.94 6.02 -29.64
N SER A 38 10.60 6.34 -30.75
CA SER A 38 11.32 7.61 -30.87
C SER A 38 10.38 8.77 -31.21
N ASP A 39 10.91 9.99 -31.19
CA ASP A 39 10.22 11.21 -31.64
C ASP A 39 9.92 11.22 -33.15
N ARG A 40 10.60 10.38 -33.93
CA ARG A 40 10.40 10.24 -35.38
C ARG A 40 9.36 9.15 -35.67
N PRO A 41 8.33 9.44 -36.49
CA PRO A 41 7.32 8.45 -36.87
C PRO A 41 7.98 7.29 -37.61
N GLY A 42 7.55 6.07 -37.32
CA GLY A 42 8.07 4.86 -37.95
C GLY A 42 9.48 4.45 -37.51
N VAL A 43 10.06 5.10 -36.51
CA VAL A 43 11.42 4.81 -36.01
C VAL A 43 11.38 4.40 -34.53
N LEU A 44 12.03 3.28 -34.22
CA LEU A 44 12.25 2.81 -32.85
C LEU A 44 13.68 3.07 -32.38
N GLY A 45 13.85 3.39 -31.10
CA GLY A 45 15.14 3.31 -30.42
C GLY A 45 15.35 1.91 -29.85
N ILE A 46 16.53 1.33 -30.08
CA ILE A 46 16.96 0.02 -29.61
C ILE A 46 18.22 0.21 -28.75
N VAL A 47 18.23 -0.35 -27.55
CA VAL A 47 19.34 -0.25 -26.60
C VAL A 47 19.45 -1.52 -25.76
N ALA A 48 20.65 -1.86 -25.30
CA ALA A 48 20.85 -3.01 -24.41
C ALA A 48 20.17 -2.78 -23.04
N LEU A 49 19.58 -3.84 -22.47
CA LEU A 49 18.99 -3.79 -21.13
C LEU A 49 20.06 -3.58 -20.05
N GLU A 50 21.19 -4.26 -20.17
CA GLU A 50 22.35 -4.13 -19.29
C GLU A 50 23.54 -3.50 -20.03
N GLY A 51 24.36 -2.73 -19.33
CA GLY A 51 25.56 -2.09 -19.89
C GLY A 51 26.78 -3.01 -19.81
N GLN A 52 27.72 -2.90 -20.76
CA GLN A 52 29.03 -3.54 -20.67
C GLN A 52 30.06 -2.54 -20.13
N GLY A 53 30.48 -2.69 -18.87
CA GLY A 53 31.54 -1.87 -18.26
C GLY A 53 31.16 -0.40 -17.99
N GLU A 54 32.17 0.48 -17.93
CA GLU A 54 32.01 1.93 -17.69
C GLU A 54 31.51 2.72 -18.93
N ASP A 55 31.27 2.05 -20.07
CA ASP A 55 30.85 2.72 -21.30
C ASP A 55 29.36 3.06 -21.32
N LYS A 56 29.03 4.29 -21.76
CA LYS A 56 27.65 4.75 -21.93
C LYS A 56 26.89 3.86 -22.91
N ARG A 57 25.71 3.36 -22.51
CA ARG A 57 24.81 2.56 -23.34
C ARG A 57 24.43 3.32 -24.61
N ARG A 58 24.81 2.78 -25.78
CA ARG A 58 24.55 3.41 -27.08
C ARG A 58 23.15 3.05 -27.59
N VAL A 59 22.36 4.08 -27.91
CA VAL A 59 21.03 3.93 -28.50
C VAL A 59 21.16 3.90 -30.03
N SER A 60 20.60 2.87 -30.64
CA SER A 60 20.56 2.68 -32.10
C SER A 60 19.13 2.92 -32.61
N HIS A 61 18.97 3.49 -33.80
CA HIS A 61 17.65 3.80 -34.35
C HIS A 61 17.30 2.87 -35.51
N LEU A 62 16.19 2.13 -35.37
CA LEU A 62 15.63 1.25 -36.39
C LEU A 62 14.51 1.96 -37.15
N GLY A 63 14.69 2.21 -38.45
CA GLY A 63 13.63 2.69 -39.33
C GLY A 63 12.72 1.54 -39.75
N CYS A 64 11.65 1.30 -38.99
CA CYS A 64 10.81 0.11 -39.16
C CYS A 64 9.60 0.31 -40.09
N HIS A 65 8.93 1.47 -40.02
CA HIS A 65 7.66 1.72 -40.70
C HIS A 65 7.65 3.06 -41.42
N SER A 66 6.76 3.21 -42.41
CA SER A 66 6.56 4.49 -43.11
C SER A 66 5.68 5.46 -42.34
N ASP A 67 5.01 4.98 -41.29
CA ASP A 67 4.11 5.75 -40.43
C ASP A 67 4.33 5.33 -38.97
N LEU A 68 3.61 5.95 -38.04
CA LEU A 68 3.73 5.76 -36.60
C LEU A 68 3.67 4.28 -36.17
N VAL A 69 4.61 3.87 -35.30
CA VAL A 69 4.56 2.56 -34.62
C VAL A 69 3.55 2.66 -33.49
N THR A 70 2.47 1.90 -33.56
CA THR A 70 1.35 1.96 -32.62
C THR A 70 1.57 1.04 -31.42
N ASP A 71 2.18 -0.12 -31.64
CA ASP A 71 2.51 -1.11 -30.61
C ASP A 71 3.69 -2.00 -31.03
N LEU A 72 4.35 -2.62 -30.06
CA LEU A 72 5.48 -3.53 -30.27
C LEU A 72 5.55 -4.60 -29.18
N ASP A 73 6.10 -5.76 -29.50
CA ASP A 73 6.26 -6.86 -28.56
C ASP A 73 7.46 -7.74 -28.93
N PHE A 74 8.23 -8.18 -27.93
CA PHE A 74 9.30 -9.15 -28.10
C PHE A 74 8.74 -10.56 -28.01
N SER A 75 9.36 -11.51 -28.73
CA SER A 75 9.06 -12.92 -28.49
C SER A 75 9.37 -13.30 -27.04
N PRO A 76 8.48 -14.03 -26.35
CA PRO A 76 8.75 -14.51 -24.98
C PRO A 76 9.89 -15.55 -24.93
N PHE A 77 10.27 -16.11 -26.09
CA PHE A 77 11.23 -17.20 -26.24
C PHE A 77 12.57 -16.76 -26.85
N ASP A 78 12.57 -15.76 -27.73
CA ASP A 78 13.75 -15.25 -28.42
C ASP A 78 13.94 -13.74 -28.16
N ASP A 79 14.94 -13.41 -27.36
CA ASP A 79 15.23 -12.03 -26.92
C ASP A 79 15.53 -11.05 -28.07
N PHE A 80 15.84 -11.57 -29.25
CA PHE A 80 16.25 -10.83 -30.44
C PHE A 80 15.17 -10.77 -31.52
N LEU A 81 14.01 -11.38 -31.29
CA LEU A 81 12.88 -11.33 -32.21
C LEU A 81 11.86 -10.28 -31.75
N LEU A 82 11.70 -9.22 -32.55
CA LEU A 82 10.78 -8.11 -32.28
C LEU A 82 9.68 -8.06 -33.34
N ALA A 83 8.42 -7.93 -32.91
CA ALA A 83 7.29 -7.59 -33.78
C ALA A 83 6.88 -6.13 -33.57
N THR A 84 6.59 -5.43 -34.67
CA THR A 84 6.15 -4.02 -34.67
C THR A 84 4.89 -3.85 -35.50
N GLY A 85 3.90 -3.13 -34.96
CA GLY A 85 2.65 -2.79 -35.62
C GLY A 85 2.57 -1.29 -35.86
N SER A 86 1.92 -0.89 -36.96
CA SER A 86 1.93 0.51 -37.38
C SER A 86 0.62 1.00 -37.99
N ALA A 87 0.49 2.34 -37.97
CA ALA A 87 -0.45 3.09 -38.78
C ALA A 87 -0.30 2.85 -40.30
N ASP A 88 0.85 2.35 -40.77
CA ASP A 88 1.04 1.94 -42.17
C ASP A 88 0.27 0.66 -42.56
N ARG A 89 -0.50 0.10 -41.61
CA ARG A 89 -1.36 -1.09 -41.76
C ARG A 89 -0.59 -2.40 -41.88
N THR A 90 0.71 -2.41 -41.59
CA THR A 90 1.52 -3.63 -41.63
C THR A 90 1.99 -4.03 -40.24
N VAL A 91 2.25 -5.32 -40.06
CA VAL A 91 3.03 -5.85 -38.95
C VAL A 91 4.34 -6.37 -39.51
N LYS A 92 5.46 -5.99 -38.88
CA LYS A 92 6.81 -6.37 -39.35
C LYS A 92 7.56 -7.09 -38.23
N LEU A 93 8.27 -8.15 -38.60
CA LEU A 93 9.13 -8.89 -37.69
C LEU A 93 10.60 -8.62 -38.02
N TRP A 94 11.38 -8.44 -36.97
CA TRP A 94 12.77 -8.01 -37.03
C TRP A 94 13.62 -8.96 -36.21
N ARG A 95 14.72 -9.42 -36.81
CA ARG A 95 15.83 -10.03 -36.08
C ARG A 95 16.79 -8.91 -35.68
N LEU A 96 16.80 -8.57 -34.39
CA LEU A 96 17.73 -7.60 -33.85
C LEU A 96 19.07 -8.30 -33.58
N PRO A 97 20.20 -7.65 -33.86
CA PRO A 97 21.48 -8.26 -33.57
C PRO A 97 21.82 -8.09 -32.08
N VAL A 98 22.89 -8.77 -31.67
CA VAL A 98 23.52 -8.53 -30.36
C VAL A 98 23.96 -7.05 -30.28
N PRO A 99 23.84 -6.38 -29.11
CA PRO A 99 24.28 -4.99 -28.96
C PRO A 99 25.68 -4.73 -29.54
N GLY A 100 25.81 -3.66 -30.31
CA GLY A 100 27.09 -3.26 -30.95
C GLY A 100 27.20 -3.62 -32.44
N GLN A 101 26.33 -4.48 -32.96
CA GLN A 101 26.25 -4.78 -34.40
C GLN A 101 25.25 -3.86 -35.14
N ALA A 102 25.37 -3.78 -36.46
CA ALA A 102 24.50 -2.95 -37.29
C ALA A 102 23.05 -3.49 -37.31
N LEU A 103 22.08 -2.59 -37.10
CA LEU A 103 20.66 -2.92 -37.18
C LEU A 103 20.25 -3.35 -38.59
N PRO A 104 19.23 -4.23 -38.73
CA PRO A 104 18.73 -4.64 -40.04
C PRO A 104 18.13 -3.46 -40.80
N THR A 105 18.35 -3.42 -42.11
CA THR A 105 17.81 -2.38 -43.02
C THR A 105 16.44 -2.74 -43.59
N ALA A 106 16.00 -3.99 -43.46
CA ALA A 106 14.73 -4.49 -43.96
C ALA A 106 14.11 -5.47 -42.94
N PRO A 107 12.77 -5.55 -42.89
CA PRO A 107 12.09 -6.53 -42.03
C PRO A 107 12.37 -7.95 -42.55
N GLY A 108 12.51 -8.90 -41.63
CA GLY A 108 12.67 -10.30 -42.00
C GLY A 108 11.38 -10.91 -42.52
N LEU A 109 10.24 -10.45 -42.01
CA LEU A 109 8.91 -10.90 -42.41
C LEU A 109 7.89 -9.77 -42.25
N VAL A 110 6.89 -9.73 -43.13
CA VAL A 110 5.82 -8.72 -43.14
C VAL A 110 4.47 -9.42 -43.20
N LEU A 111 3.56 -9.07 -42.29
CA LEU A 111 2.17 -9.50 -42.29
C LEU A 111 1.26 -8.32 -42.69
N GLY A 112 0.19 -8.62 -43.42
CA GLY A 112 -0.75 -7.63 -43.96
C GLY A 112 -0.49 -7.27 -45.43
N PRO A 113 -0.98 -6.12 -45.91
CA PRO A 113 -1.59 -5.03 -45.15
C PRO A 113 -2.98 -5.37 -44.59
N GLU A 114 -3.27 -4.86 -43.40
CA GLU A 114 -4.59 -4.89 -42.79
C GLU A 114 -5.52 -3.82 -43.42
N ALA A 115 -6.83 -3.96 -43.17
CA ALA A 115 -7.81 -3.00 -43.68
C ALA A 115 -7.65 -1.59 -43.07
N LEU A 116 -7.32 -1.54 -41.77
CA LEU A 116 -7.12 -0.34 -40.98
C LEU A 116 -5.75 -0.39 -40.29
N GLN A 117 -5.37 0.69 -39.61
CA GLN A 117 -4.14 0.71 -38.82
C GLN A 117 -4.12 -0.42 -37.78
N VAL A 118 -2.94 -0.98 -37.55
CA VAL A 118 -2.73 -1.94 -36.47
C VAL A 118 -2.74 -1.16 -35.15
N GLU A 119 -3.53 -1.58 -34.18
CA GLU A 119 -3.68 -0.90 -32.88
C GLU A 119 -2.83 -1.54 -31.78
N THR A 120 -2.87 -2.87 -31.69
CA THR A 120 -2.14 -3.67 -30.69
C THR A 120 -1.70 -5.00 -31.29
N LEU A 121 -0.62 -5.57 -30.74
CA LEU A 121 -0.16 -6.92 -31.08
C LEU A 121 0.44 -7.61 -29.85
N GLN A 122 0.40 -8.94 -29.82
CA GLN A 122 1.05 -9.72 -28.76
C GLN A 122 1.44 -11.12 -29.24
N PHE A 123 2.66 -11.54 -28.93
CA PHE A 123 3.07 -12.93 -29.15
C PHE A 123 2.31 -13.88 -28.21
N HIS A 124 2.08 -15.09 -28.68
CA HIS A 124 1.47 -16.13 -27.88
C HIS A 124 2.42 -16.63 -26.78
N PRO A 125 1.94 -16.82 -25.54
CA PRO A 125 2.82 -17.09 -24.40
C PRO A 125 3.35 -18.51 -24.32
N THR A 126 2.77 -19.48 -25.06
CA THR A 126 3.18 -20.89 -25.01
C THR A 126 3.62 -21.49 -26.34
N ALA A 127 3.35 -20.82 -27.45
CA ALA A 127 3.63 -21.34 -28.79
C ALA A 127 4.44 -20.31 -29.60
N ASP A 128 5.60 -20.71 -30.10
CA ASP A 128 6.39 -19.85 -30.97
C ASP A 128 5.67 -19.64 -32.30
N GLY A 129 5.76 -18.46 -32.90
CA GLY A 129 5.16 -18.18 -34.21
C GLY A 129 3.64 -18.00 -34.26
N VAL A 130 2.97 -17.90 -33.11
CA VAL A 130 1.57 -17.45 -33.03
C VAL A 130 1.53 -16.01 -32.55
N LEU A 131 0.80 -15.14 -33.26
CA LEU A 131 0.69 -13.71 -32.97
C LEU A 131 -0.76 -13.26 -33.07
N VAL A 132 -1.23 -12.48 -32.10
CA VAL A 132 -2.52 -11.75 -32.23
C VAL A 132 -2.26 -10.33 -32.71
N THR A 133 -3.09 -9.85 -33.64
CA THR A 133 -3.09 -8.46 -34.10
C THR A 133 -4.51 -7.90 -34.06
N THR A 134 -4.63 -6.60 -33.78
CA THR A 134 -5.92 -5.90 -33.82
C THR A 134 -5.83 -4.75 -34.81
N ALA A 135 -6.81 -4.61 -35.70
CA ALA A 135 -6.88 -3.51 -36.66
C ALA A 135 -8.31 -2.97 -36.75
N GLY A 136 -8.57 -1.78 -36.22
CA GLY A 136 -9.93 -1.25 -36.11
C GLY A 136 -10.82 -2.13 -35.24
N THR A 137 -11.84 -2.74 -35.84
CA THR A 137 -12.80 -3.66 -35.19
C THR A 137 -12.40 -5.14 -35.31
N ALA A 138 -11.39 -5.45 -36.13
CA ALA A 138 -10.98 -6.81 -36.44
C ALA A 138 -9.87 -7.29 -35.49
N VAL A 139 -9.91 -8.57 -35.13
CA VAL A 139 -8.88 -9.25 -34.35
C VAL A 139 -8.51 -10.54 -35.08
N LYS A 140 -7.24 -10.69 -35.41
CA LYS A 140 -6.72 -11.84 -36.16
C LYS A 140 -5.65 -12.56 -35.34
N VAL A 141 -5.69 -13.88 -35.40
CA VAL A 141 -4.64 -14.76 -34.86
C VAL A 141 -3.88 -15.34 -36.04
N TRP A 142 -2.56 -15.18 -36.05
CA TRP A 142 -1.69 -15.52 -37.17
C TRP A 142 -0.85 -16.76 -36.89
N ASP A 143 -0.65 -17.57 -37.93
CA ASP A 143 0.53 -18.41 -38.08
C ASP A 143 1.57 -17.57 -38.81
N VAL A 144 2.54 -17.06 -38.05
CA VAL A 144 3.55 -16.13 -38.53
C VAL A 144 4.47 -16.82 -39.54
N ALA A 145 4.80 -18.09 -39.32
CA ALA A 145 5.67 -18.84 -40.22
C ALA A 145 5.03 -19.02 -41.61
N ARG A 146 3.71 -19.22 -41.65
CA ARG A 146 2.94 -19.35 -42.89
C ARG A 146 2.45 -18.02 -43.47
N GLN A 147 2.61 -16.91 -42.74
CA GLN A 147 2.09 -15.59 -43.10
C GLN A 147 0.58 -15.60 -43.38
N GLN A 148 -0.17 -16.44 -42.66
CA GLN A 148 -1.61 -16.60 -42.86
C GLN A 148 -2.37 -16.47 -41.52
N PRO A 149 -3.58 -15.88 -41.53
CA PRO A 149 -4.42 -15.88 -40.36
C PRO A 149 -4.95 -17.30 -40.11
N LEU A 150 -4.75 -17.81 -38.90
CA LEU A 150 -5.37 -19.04 -38.41
C LEU A 150 -6.88 -18.84 -38.22
N THR A 151 -7.27 -17.68 -37.69
CA THR A 151 -8.67 -17.27 -37.57
C THR A 151 -8.80 -15.75 -37.51
N GLU A 152 -9.98 -15.27 -37.89
CA GLU A 152 -10.44 -13.91 -37.68
C GLU A 152 -11.65 -13.96 -36.74
N LEU A 153 -11.55 -13.28 -35.61
CA LEU A 153 -12.61 -13.27 -34.59
C LEU A 153 -13.77 -12.39 -35.04
N ALA A 154 -14.94 -12.64 -34.45
CA ALA A 154 -16.12 -11.83 -34.69
C ALA A 154 -15.82 -10.33 -34.50
N ALA A 155 -16.22 -9.53 -35.48
CA ALA A 155 -15.94 -8.10 -35.50
C ALA A 155 -16.53 -7.40 -34.25
N HIS A 156 -15.73 -6.52 -33.66
CA HIS A 156 -16.14 -5.72 -32.51
C HIS A 156 -17.04 -4.56 -32.94
N GLY A 157 -17.79 -3.98 -31.99
CA GLY A 157 -18.71 -2.87 -32.30
C GLY A 157 -18.01 -1.54 -32.59
N ASP A 158 -16.75 -1.39 -32.17
CA ASP A 158 -15.92 -0.20 -32.34
C ASP A 158 -14.42 -0.60 -32.27
N LEU A 159 -13.54 0.38 -32.21
CA LEU A 159 -12.09 0.22 -32.12
C LEU A 159 -11.66 -0.68 -30.95
N VAL A 160 -10.92 -1.74 -31.25
CA VAL A 160 -10.26 -2.58 -30.25
C VAL A 160 -9.05 -1.85 -29.69
N GLN A 161 -9.01 -1.70 -28.36
CA GLN A 161 -8.01 -0.89 -27.65
C GLN A 161 -6.95 -1.74 -26.94
N SER A 162 -7.20 -3.04 -26.74
CA SER A 162 -6.29 -3.97 -26.08
C SER A 162 -6.67 -5.39 -26.45
N ALA A 163 -5.68 -6.24 -26.72
CA ALA A 163 -5.82 -7.68 -26.79
C ALA A 163 -4.73 -8.33 -25.94
N ALA A 164 -5.09 -9.31 -25.11
CA ALA A 164 -4.10 -10.02 -24.31
C ALA A 164 -4.42 -11.51 -24.18
N TRP A 165 -3.40 -12.35 -24.30
CA TRP A 165 -3.49 -13.80 -24.09
C TRP A 165 -3.55 -14.15 -22.60
N SER A 166 -4.34 -15.18 -22.29
CA SER A 166 -4.21 -15.94 -21.05
C SER A 166 -2.78 -16.45 -20.90
N ARG A 167 -2.33 -16.63 -19.66
CA ARG A 167 -0.99 -17.16 -19.38
C ARG A 167 -0.69 -18.50 -20.08
N ASP A 168 -1.70 -19.35 -20.22
CA ASP A 168 -1.60 -20.67 -20.83
C ASP A 168 -1.80 -20.67 -22.36
N GLY A 169 -2.17 -19.52 -22.93
CA GLY A 169 -2.42 -19.34 -24.36
C GLY A 169 -3.77 -19.88 -24.86
N THR A 170 -4.71 -20.24 -23.99
CA THR A 170 -5.99 -20.82 -24.46
C THR A 170 -7.03 -19.76 -24.77
N LEU A 171 -7.22 -18.79 -23.87
CA LEU A 171 -8.19 -17.70 -24.07
C LEU A 171 -7.50 -16.41 -24.47
N LEU A 172 -8.21 -15.61 -25.24
CA LEU A 172 -7.82 -14.27 -25.66
C LEU A 172 -8.86 -13.27 -25.15
N GLY A 173 -8.39 -12.30 -24.36
CA GLY A 173 -9.21 -11.20 -23.86
C GLY A 173 -9.08 -9.97 -24.76
N THR A 174 -10.17 -9.27 -25.03
CA THR A 174 -10.15 -7.99 -25.76
C THR A 174 -10.94 -6.91 -25.03
N ALA A 175 -10.44 -5.68 -25.06
CA ALA A 175 -11.15 -4.49 -24.59
C ALA A 175 -11.40 -3.56 -25.77
N CYS A 176 -12.63 -3.08 -25.90
CA CYS A 176 -13.07 -2.30 -27.04
C CYS A 176 -13.71 -0.98 -26.60
N LYS A 177 -13.60 0.02 -27.49
CA LYS A 177 -14.22 1.33 -27.34
C LYS A 177 -15.75 1.27 -27.30
N ASP A 178 -16.35 0.16 -27.72
CA ASP A 178 -17.77 -0.13 -27.51
C ASP A 178 -18.14 -0.44 -26.04
N LYS A 179 -17.19 -0.27 -25.11
CA LYS A 179 -17.29 -0.47 -23.65
C LYS A 179 -17.32 -1.93 -23.22
N GLN A 180 -17.23 -2.86 -24.16
CA GLN A 180 -17.28 -4.28 -23.87
C GLN A 180 -15.87 -4.85 -23.69
N LEU A 181 -15.78 -5.73 -22.70
CA LEU A 181 -14.70 -6.68 -22.51
C LEU A 181 -15.20 -8.04 -23.00
N ARG A 182 -14.42 -8.70 -23.85
CA ARG A 182 -14.76 -10.00 -24.44
C ARG A 182 -13.67 -11.01 -24.18
N VAL A 183 -14.08 -12.27 -24.03
CA VAL A 183 -13.19 -13.41 -23.91
C VAL A 183 -13.48 -14.38 -25.04
N PHE A 184 -12.45 -14.78 -25.77
CA PHE A 184 -12.52 -15.69 -26.92
C PHE A 184 -11.71 -16.95 -26.62
N ASP A 185 -12.21 -18.09 -27.10
CA ASP A 185 -11.37 -19.26 -27.39
C ASP A 185 -11.21 -19.32 -28.91
N PRO A 186 -10.08 -18.84 -29.46
CA PRO A 186 -9.91 -18.72 -30.91
C PRO A 186 -9.89 -20.07 -31.64
N ARG A 187 -9.64 -21.18 -30.93
CA ARG A 187 -9.61 -22.53 -31.52
C ARG A 187 -10.99 -23.18 -31.53
N ALA A 188 -11.88 -22.77 -30.62
CA ALA A 188 -13.24 -23.31 -30.55
C ALA A 188 -14.18 -22.67 -31.59
N LYS A 189 -14.28 -21.33 -31.60
CA LYS A 189 -15.08 -20.58 -32.57
C LYS A 189 -14.66 -19.11 -32.63
N ALA A 190 -14.99 -18.44 -33.74
CA ALA A 190 -14.66 -17.03 -33.94
C ALA A 190 -15.45 -16.06 -33.01
N GLU A 191 -16.62 -16.46 -32.52
CA GLU A 191 -17.45 -15.64 -31.64
C GLU A 191 -16.91 -15.59 -30.20
N ALA A 192 -17.18 -14.48 -29.51
CA ALA A 192 -16.84 -14.35 -28.10
C ALA A 192 -17.55 -15.45 -27.28
N SER A 193 -16.77 -16.13 -26.44
CA SER A 193 -17.30 -17.09 -25.47
C SER A 193 -18.12 -16.35 -24.39
N GLN A 194 -17.66 -15.16 -24.01
CA GLN A 194 -18.30 -14.28 -23.03
C GLN A 194 -18.06 -12.81 -23.38
N SER A 195 -19.01 -11.95 -23.01
CA SER A 195 -18.92 -10.50 -23.17
C SER A 195 -19.58 -9.81 -21.99
N THR A 196 -18.99 -8.72 -21.51
CA THR A 196 -19.56 -7.89 -20.45
C THR A 196 -19.19 -6.43 -20.65
N GLN A 197 -19.99 -5.52 -20.10
CA GLN A 197 -19.63 -4.11 -20.05
C GLN A 197 -18.62 -3.88 -18.93
N ALA A 198 -17.36 -3.59 -19.27
CA ALA A 198 -16.31 -3.45 -18.27
C ALA A 198 -16.30 -2.08 -17.59
N HIS A 199 -16.46 -1.03 -18.38
CA HIS A 199 -16.36 0.36 -17.95
C HIS A 199 -17.48 1.20 -18.56
N GLU A 200 -17.96 2.22 -17.85
CA GLU A 200 -19.05 3.07 -18.33
C GLU A 200 -18.62 4.03 -19.45
N ASN A 201 -17.31 4.31 -19.50
CA ASN A 201 -16.69 5.18 -20.50
C ASN A 201 -15.84 4.38 -21.50
N CYS A 202 -15.78 4.86 -22.74
CA CYS A 202 -15.06 4.23 -23.85
C CYS A 202 -13.58 4.66 -23.96
N ARG A 203 -13.09 5.48 -23.03
CA ARG A 203 -11.72 5.99 -23.06
C ARG A 203 -10.73 4.95 -22.52
N ALA A 204 -9.91 4.45 -23.43
CA ALA A 204 -8.65 3.76 -23.17
C ALA A 204 -8.74 2.53 -22.25
N GLY A 205 -9.59 1.57 -22.62
CA GLY A 205 -9.65 0.26 -21.99
C GLY A 205 -8.38 -0.55 -22.24
N ARG A 206 -7.76 -1.05 -21.16
CA ARG A 206 -6.67 -2.04 -21.21
C ARG A 206 -7.05 -3.27 -20.41
N LEU A 207 -6.44 -4.39 -20.74
CA LEU A 207 -6.58 -5.61 -19.96
C LEU A 207 -5.25 -6.38 -19.85
N VAL A 208 -5.12 -7.13 -18.77
CA VAL A 208 -4.02 -8.08 -18.56
C VAL A 208 -4.53 -9.29 -17.78
N TRP A 209 -4.01 -10.47 -18.10
CA TRP A 209 -4.39 -11.71 -17.41
C TRP A 209 -3.54 -11.93 -16.16
N THR A 210 -4.17 -12.46 -15.13
CA THR A 210 -3.46 -12.90 -13.91
C THR A 210 -2.75 -14.23 -14.13
N GLY A 211 -2.10 -14.74 -13.07
CA GLY A 211 -1.42 -16.04 -13.10
C GLY A 211 -2.32 -17.24 -13.42
N THR A 212 -3.65 -17.10 -13.32
CA THR A 212 -4.64 -18.15 -13.61
C THR A 212 -5.53 -17.76 -14.79
N GLN A 213 -5.97 -18.74 -15.61
CA GLN A 213 -6.99 -18.55 -16.66
C GLN A 213 -8.33 -17.99 -16.13
N GLU A 214 -8.51 -17.98 -14.82
CA GLU A 214 -9.77 -17.63 -14.17
C GLU A 214 -9.92 -16.13 -13.94
N HIS A 215 -8.83 -15.35 -13.96
CA HIS A 215 -8.92 -13.93 -13.60
C HIS A 215 -8.15 -13.00 -14.55
N LEU A 216 -8.75 -11.84 -14.82
CA LEU A 216 -8.14 -10.76 -15.60
C LEU A 216 -8.40 -9.41 -14.91
N VAL A 217 -7.47 -8.48 -15.11
CA VAL A 217 -7.57 -7.10 -14.67
C VAL A 217 -7.89 -6.22 -15.87
N SER A 218 -8.85 -5.31 -15.72
CA SER A 218 -9.13 -4.26 -16.70
C SER A 218 -8.92 -2.87 -16.09
N THR A 219 -8.45 -1.93 -16.89
CA THR A 219 -8.37 -0.52 -16.52
C THR A 219 -9.21 0.32 -17.47
N GLY A 220 -9.91 1.31 -16.92
CA GLY A 220 -10.76 2.20 -17.71
C GLY A 220 -11.19 3.41 -16.89
N VAL A 221 -12.34 3.98 -17.25
CA VAL A 221 -12.86 5.20 -16.63
C VAL A 221 -14.34 5.01 -16.31
N ASN A 222 -14.74 5.41 -15.11
CA ASN A 222 -16.12 5.34 -14.65
C ASN A 222 -16.99 6.48 -15.21
N GLN A 223 -18.26 6.52 -14.82
CA GLN A 223 -19.21 7.54 -15.29
C GLN A 223 -18.83 8.96 -14.83
N MET A 224 -18.18 9.10 -13.67
CA MET A 224 -17.72 10.37 -13.10
C MET A 224 -16.37 10.84 -13.68
N ARG A 225 -15.84 10.15 -14.70
CA ARG A 225 -14.52 10.40 -15.30
C ARG A 225 -13.34 10.13 -14.37
N GLU A 226 -13.53 9.31 -13.35
CA GLU A 226 -12.45 8.79 -12.51
C GLU A 226 -11.91 7.51 -13.13
N ARG A 227 -10.58 7.35 -13.09
CA ARG A 227 -9.91 6.14 -13.53
C ARG A 227 -10.20 5.01 -12.57
N GLU A 228 -10.54 3.85 -13.11
CA GLU A 228 -10.89 2.67 -12.33
C GLU A 228 -10.15 1.42 -12.82
N VAL A 229 -9.89 0.52 -11.89
CA VAL A 229 -9.28 -0.80 -12.11
C VAL A 229 -10.24 -1.85 -11.58
N LYS A 230 -10.54 -2.86 -12.39
CA LYS A 230 -11.45 -3.95 -12.03
C LYS A 230 -10.78 -5.30 -12.19
N LEU A 231 -11.02 -6.18 -11.23
CA LEU A 231 -10.64 -7.59 -11.29
C LEU A 231 -11.88 -8.41 -11.66
N TRP A 232 -11.74 -9.33 -12.61
CA TRP A 232 -12.86 -10.13 -13.14
C TRP A 232 -12.59 -11.62 -12.94
N ASP A 233 -13.66 -12.41 -12.78
CA ASP A 233 -13.63 -13.87 -12.88
C ASP A 233 -14.20 -14.29 -14.23
N THR A 234 -13.44 -15.03 -15.03
CA THR A 234 -13.87 -15.48 -16.37
C THR A 234 -14.92 -16.59 -16.31
N ARG A 235 -15.17 -17.21 -15.16
CA ARG A 235 -16.32 -18.11 -14.96
C ARG A 235 -17.61 -17.33 -14.70
N HIS A 236 -17.48 -16.08 -14.24
CA HIS A 236 -18.58 -15.20 -13.83
C HIS A 236 -18.37 -13.76 -14.30
N LEU A 237 -18.23 -13.56 -15.62
CA LEU A 237 -17.88 -12.26 -16.22
C LEU A 237 -19.00 -11.20 -16.11
N SER A 238 -20.17 -11.52 -15.55
CA SER A 238 -21.29 -10.57 -15.40
C SER A 238 -21.01 -9.42 -14.44
N SER A 239 -20.08 -9.59 -13.49
CA SER A 239 -19.75 -8.58 -12.48
C SER A 239 -18.29 -8.69 -12.04
N PRO A 240 -17.61 -7.56 -11.74
CA PRO A 240 -16.23 -7.61 -11.27
C PRO A 240 -16.16 -8.20 -9.84
N LEU A 241 -15.11 -8.96 -9.56
CA LEU A 241 -14.76 -9.45 -8.22
C LEU A 241 -14.35 -8.31 -7.28
N ALA A 242 -13.67 -7.31 -7.84
CA ALA A 242 -13.26 -6.11 -7.12
C ALA A 242 -13.17 -4.92 -8.07
N SER A 243 -13.38 -3.73 -7.54
CA SER A 243 -13.28 -2.47 -8.25
C SER A 243 -12.56 -1.46 -7.37
N LEU A 244 -11.56 -0.79 -7.94
CA LEU A 244 -10.77 0.24 -7.30
C LEU A 244 -10.86 1.52 -8.14
N THR A 245 -11.30 2.61 -7.51
CA THR A 245 -11.32 3.93 -8.12
C THR A 245 -10.09 4.71 -7.66
N LEU A 246 -9.43 5.41 -8.59
CA LEU A 246 -8.19 6.13 -8.35
C LEU A 246 -8.42 7.64 -8.30
N ASP A 247 -8.25 8.34 -9.43
CA ASP A 247 -8.33 9.80 -9.54
C ASP A 247 -8.99 10.22 -10.86
N THR A 248 -9.12 11.53 -11.10
CA THR A 248 -9.70 12.09 -12.34
C THR A 248 -8.64 12.46 -13.38
N SER A 249 -7.43 11.89 -13.32
CA SER A 249 -6.34 12.24 -14.24
C SER A 249 -6.69 11.83 -15.68
N PRO A 250 -6.33 12.63 -16.70
CA PRO A 250 -6.70 12.35 -18.09
C PRO A 250 -5.85 11.26 -18.75
N GLY A 251 -4.76 10.84 -18.10
CA GLY A 251 -3.81 9.86 -18.62
C GLY A 251 -4.39 8.45 -18.65
N SER A 252 -4.27 7.77 -19.79
CA SER A 252 -4.60 6.34 -19.91
C SER A 252 -3.69 5.53 -18.99
N LEU A 253 -4.28 4.59 -18.26
CA LEU A 253 -3.58 3.65 -17.39
C LEU A 253 -3.01 2.49 -18.19
N MET A 254 -1.73 2.20 -17.96
CA MET A 254 -1.06 0.99 -18.41
C MET A 254 -0.97 0.02 -17.23
N PRO A 255 -1.72 -1.11 -17.24
CA PRO A 255 -1.58 -2.16 -16.26
C PRO A 255 -0.37 -3.04 -16.57
N LEU A 256 0.62 -3.00 -15.69
CA LEU A 256 1.85 -3.78 -15.76
C LEU A 256 1.80 -4.86 -14.68
N LEU A 257 1.27 -6.05 -15.02
CA LEU A 257 1.10 -7.16 -14.09
C LEU A 257 2.20 -8.20 -14.26
N ASP A 258 2.84 -8.57 -13.16
CA ASP A 258 3.69 -9.75 -13.08
C ASP A 258 2.86 -10.94 -12.54
N PRO A 259 2.52 -11.92 -13.40
CA PRO A 259 1.59 -12.99 -13.05
C PRO A 259 2.16 -13.99 -12.04
N ASP A 260 3.48 -14.01 -11.81
CA ASP A 260 4.12 -14.90 -10.85
C ASP A 260 4.13 -14.34 -9.42
N SER A 261 4.20 -13.02 -9.23
CA SER A 261 4.06 -12.39 -7.90
C SER A 261 2.63 -11.92 -7.61
N GLY A 262 1.82 -11.70 -8.63
CA GLY A 262 0.57 -10.97 -8.49
C GLY A 262 0.76 -9.45 -8.34
N LEU A 263 1.96 -8.91 -8.56
CA LEU A 263 2.20 -7.47 -8.46
C LEU A 263 1.74 -6.75 -9.72
N LEU A 264 0.83 -5.80 -9.54
CA LEU A 264 0.30 -4.90 -10.54
C LEU A 264 0.88 -3.50 -10.35
N VAL A 265 1.63 -3.00 -11.32
CA VAL A 265 2.02 -1.60 -11.40
C VAL A 265 1.08 -0.87 -12.36
N LEU A 266 0.51 0.23 -11.91
CA LEU A 266 -0.33 1.13 -12.69
C LEU A 266 0.48 2.37 -13.05
N ALA A 267 0.67 2.58 -14.35
CA ALA A 267 1.40 3.71 -14.90
C ALA A 267 0.46 4.59 -15.75
N GLY A 268 0.29 5.86 -15.37
CA GLY A 268 -0.52 6.81 -16.12
C GLY A 268 0.31 7.59 -17.15
N LYS A 269 -0.13 7.60 -18.42
CA LYS A 269 0.55 8.42 -19.44
C LYS A 269 0.41 9.91 -19.13
N GLY A 270 1.54 10.63 -19.08
CA GLY A 270 1.63 12.03 -18.68
C GLY A 270 1.75 12.27 -17.18
N GLU A 271 1.82 11.21 -16.37
CA GLU A 271 1.87 11.31 -14.91
C GLU A 271 3.29 11.14 -14.38
N ARG A 272 3.47 11.50 -13.10
CA ARG A 272 4.73 11.39 -12.37
C ARG A 272 4.62 10.41 -11.21
N GLN A 273 3.75 9.41 -11.32
CA GLN A 273 3.54 8.43 -10.27
C GLN A 273 3.34 7.03 -10.84
N LEU A 274 3.87 6.04 -10.12
CA LEU A 274 3.57 4.62 -10.28
C LEU A 274 2.86 4.14 -9.02
N LEU A 275 1.74 3.43 -9.20
CA LEU A 275 1.02 2.80 -8.10
C LEU A 275 1.19 1.29 -8.18
N CYS A 276 1.72 0.68 -7.14
CA CYS A 276 1.96 -0.76 -7.07
C CYS A 276 0.92 -1.40 -6.13
N TYR A 277 0.24 -2.42 -6.63
CA TYR A 277 -0.77 -3.21 -5.93
C TYR A 277 -0.41 -4.70 -5.97
N GLU A 278 -0.87 -5.44 -4.99
CA GLU A 278 -0.92 -6.90 -5.01
C GLU A 278 -2.34 -7.32 -5.42
N VAL A 279 -2.41 -8.21 -6.40
CA VAL A 279 -3.65 -8.79 -6.92
C VAL A 279 -3.85 -10.16 -6.29
N ALA A 280 -4.91 -10.30 -5.50
CA ALA A 280 -5.27 -11.53 -4.82
C ALA A 280 -6.69 -12.00 -5.20
N THR A 281 -6.94 -13.30 -5.09
CA THR A 281 -8.27 -13.88 -5.30
C THR A 281 -9.19 -13.74 -4.08
N LEU A 282 -8.60 -13.52 -2.90
CA LEU A 282 -9.30 -13.28 -1.63
C LEU A 282 -9.33 -11.79 -1.31
N GLN A 283 -10.36 -11.34 -0.58
CA GLN A 283 -10.48 -9.94 -0.18
C GLN A 283 -9.48 -9.58 0.93
N PRO A 284 -8.80 -8.41 0.86
CA PRO A 284 -8.86 -7.41 -0.21
C PRO A 284 -8.14 -7.85 -1.50
N ALA A 285 -8.88 -7.88 -2.61
CA ALA A 285 -8.39 -8.42 -3.89
C ALA A 285 -7.38 -7.51 -4.62
N LEU A 286 -7.39 -6.21 -4.32
CA LEU A 286 -6.41 -5.24 -4.81
C LEU A 286 -5.85 -4.49 -3.59
N SER A 287 -4.66 -4.88 -3.14
CA SER A 287 -4.04 -4.33 -1.94
C SER A 287 -2.90 -3.38 -2.31
N PRO A 288 -2.88 -2.11 -1.85
CA PRO A 288 -1.78 -1.20 -2.16
C PRO A 288 -0.48 -1.69 -1.50
N VAL A 289 0.58 -1.80 -2.29
CA VAL A 289 1.90 -2.25 -1.84
C VAL A 289 2.86 -1.07 -1.69
N ASN A 290 2.94 -0.22 -2.72
CA ASN A 290 3.85 0.93 -2.75
C ASN A 290 3.37 2.00 -3.74
N GLN A 291 3.76 3.25 -3.53
CA GLN A 291 3.64 4.33 -4.49
C GLN A 291 5.02 4.93 -4.73
N TYR A 292 5.38 5.15 -6.00
CA TYR A 292 6.67 5.72 -6.36
C TYR A 292 6.47 6.98 -7.21
N ILE A 293 7.10 8.08 -6.79
CA ILE A 293 7.04 9.37 -7.50
C ILE A 293 8.22 9.46 -8.47
N LEU A 294 7.92 9.80 -9.72
CA LEU A 294 8.86 9.89 -10.82
C LEU A 294 9.43 11.31 -10.92
N GLU A 295 10.72 11.42 -11.27
CA GLU A 295 11.38 12.71 -11.49
C GLU A 295 10.85 13.43 -12.75
N SER A 296 10.39 12.66 -13.74
CA SER A 296 9.91 13.14 -15.03
C SER A 296 8.56 12.53 -15.40
N THR A 297 7.86 13.14 -16.36
CA THR A 297 6.56 12.65 -16.81
C THR A 297 6.70 11.37 -17.63
N LEU A 298 5.77 10.45 -17.43
CA LEU A 298 5.75 9.15 -18.06
C LEU A 298 5.18 9.22 -19.49
N ARG A 299 5.96 8.79 -20.49
CA ARG A 299 5.50 8.62 -21.88
C ARG A 299 5.11 7.18 -22.19
N GLY A 300 5.79 6.24 -21.56
CA GLY A 300 5.55 4.81 -21.66
C GLY A 300 6.15 4.08 -20.47
N ALA A 301 5.71 2.84 -20.25
CA ALA A 301 6.28 1.99 -19.21
C ALA A 301 6.26 0.51 -19.61
N ALA A 302 7.28 -0.24 -19.18
CA ALA A 302 7.39 -1.68 -19.42
C ALA A 302 7.88 -2.42 -18.19
N LEU A 303 7.39 -3.65 -17.99
CA LEU A 303 8.02 -4.60 -17.09
C LEU A 303 9.23 -5.24 -17.76
N VAL A 304 10.30 -5.38 -16.99
CA VAL A 304 11.44 -6.20 -17.36
C VAL A 304 11.13 -7.66 -17.01
N PRO A 305 11.37 -8.63 -17.92
CA PRO A 305 11.14 -10.04 -17.62
C PRO A 305 11.87 -10.51 -16.36
N ARG A 306 11.24 -11.37 -15.57
CA ARG A 306 11.81 -11.92 -14.32
C ARG A 306 13.19 -12.55 -14.50
N ARG A 307 13.45 -13.15 -15.67
CA ARG A 307 14.74 -13.76 -16.02
C ARG A 307 15.89 -12.74 -16.12
N ALA A 308 15.61 -11.45 -16.24
CA ALA A 308 16.62 -10.39 -16.27
C ALA A 308 16.75 -9.61 -14.95
N LEU A 309 16.01 -9.99 -13.90
CA LEU A 309 16.11 -9.34 -12.59
C LEU A 309 17.39 -9.75 -11.85
N ALA A 310 17.94 -8.82 -11.07
CA ALA A 310 19.04 -9.05 -10.15
C ALA A 310 18.53 -9.76 -8.88
N VAL A 311 18.20 -11.05 -9.01
CA VAL A 311 17.57 -11.84 -7.94
C VAL A 311 18.45 -12.00 -6.69
N LEU A 312 19.78 -11.95 -6.84
CA LEU A 312 20.71 -11.95 -5.70
C LEU A 312 20.60 -10.65 -4.89
N ASP A 313 20.23 -9.54 -5.53
CA ASP A 313 19.96 -8.26 -4.86
C ASP A 313 18.53 -8.15 -4.31
N CYS A 314 17.80 -9.27 -4.28
CA CYS A 314 16.39 -9.33 -3.87
C CYS A 314 15.49 -8.40 -4.71
N GLU A 315 15.86 -8.14 -5.97
CA GLU A 315 15.04 -7.40 -6.93
C GLU A 315 13.89 -8.29 -7.42
N VAL A 316 12.66 -7.92 -7.06
CA VAL A 316 11.44 -8.71 -7.31
C VAL A 316 10.61 -8.18 -8.48
N LEU A 317 10.81 -6.92 -8.87
CA LEU A 317 10.15 -6.29 -10.00
C LEU A 317 11.04 -5.16 -10.54
N ARG A 318 11.12 -4.97 -11.85
CA ARG A 318 11.77 -3.81 -12.46
C ARG A 318 10.88 -3.20 -13.53
N VAL A 319 10.60 -1.91 -13.40
CA VAL A 319 9.77 -1.12 -14.34
C VAL A 319 10.66 -0.15 -15.09
N LEU A 320 10.65 -0.19 -16.41
CA LEU A 320 11.30 0.82 -17.24
C LEU A 320 10.33 1.99 -17.46
N GLN A 321 10.67 3.18 -16.97
CA GLN A 321 9.98 4.41 -17.30
C GLN A 321 10.60 5.03 -18.56
N LEU A 322 9.79 5.24 -19.60
CA LEU A 322 10.16 6.07 -20.73
C LEU A 322 9.75 7.52 -20.45
N SER A 323 10.71 8.44 -20.44
CA SER A 323 10.48 9.89 -20.40
C SER A 323 10.81 10.53 -21.74
N ASP A 324 10.69 11.86 -21.84
CA ASP A 324 11.04 12.59 -23.07
C ASP A 324 12.53 12.46 -23.45
N THR A 325 13.40 12.34 -22.44
CA THR A 325 14.86 12.47 -22.60
C THR A 325 15.67 11.29 -22.08
N ALA A 326 15.05 10.40 -21.30
CA ALA A 326 15.74 9.25 -20.69
C ALA A 326 14.82 8.03 -20.48
N ILE A 327 15.42 6.84 -20.38
CA ILE A 327 14.78 5.64 -19.82
C ILE A 327 15.34 5.39 -18.42
N LEU A 328 14.44 5.29 -17.44
CA LEU A 328 14.78 5.12 -16.02
C LEU A 328 14.36 3.72 -15.55
N PRO A 329 15.28 2.85 -15.11
CA PRO A 329 14.95 1.55 -14.55
C PRO A 329 14.59 1.67 -13.06
N ILE A 330 13.34 1.41 -12.70
CA ILE A 330 12.84 1.50 -11.33
C ILE A 330 12.71 0.09 -10.75
N SER A 331 13.62 -0.25 -9.83
CA SER A 331 13.74 -1.56 -9.22
C SER A 331 13.03 -1.63 -7.88
N TYR A 332 12.20 -2.65 -7.69
CA TYR A 332 11.53 -2.96 -6.44
C TYR A 332 12.28 -4.09 -5.74
N HIS A 333 12.68 -3.84 -4.50
CA HIS A 333 13.46 -4.77 -3.70
C HIS A 333 12.71 -5.21 -2.44
N VAL A 334 12.98 -6.42 -1.98
CA VAL A 334 12.60 -6.89 -0.65
C VAL A 334 13.82 -6.73 0.27
N PRO A 335 13.67 -6.15 1.48
CA PRO A 335 14.81 -5.89 2.38
C PRO A 335 15.33 -7.18 3.02
N ARG A 336 16.09 -7.98 2.24
CA ARG A 336 16.81 -9.18 2.68
C ARG A 336 18.30 -9.07 2.32
N LYS A 337 19.11 -10.03 2.79
CA LYS A 337 20.54 -10.07 2.49
C LYS A 337 20.77 -10.30 1.00
N ALA A 338 21.46 -9.36 0.35
CA ALA A 338 21.72 -9.32 -1.09
C ALA A 338 22.88 -10.23 -1.57
N VAL A 339 23.09 -11.37 -0.91
CA VAL A 339 24.24 -12.27 -1.19
C VAL A 339 23.81 -13.72 -1.40
N GLU A 340 22.57 -14.05 -1.04
CA GLU A 340 22.03 -15.41 -1.09
C GLU A 340 20.75 -15.39 -1.93
N PHE A 341 20.50 -16.46 -2.68
CA PHE A 341 19.26 -16.63 -3.41
C PHE A 341 18.13 -16.98 -2.42
N HIS A 342 17.02 -16.25 -2.48
CA HIS A 342 15.85 -16.45 -1.61
C HIS A 342 14.75 -17.20 -2.38
N GLU A 343 14.71 -18.53 -2.26
CA GLU A 343 13.75 -19.39 -3.00
C GLU A 343 12.28 -18.99 -2.78
N ASP A 344 11.93 -18.50 -1.59
CA ASP A 344 10.57 -18.09 -1.24
C ASP A 344 10.14 -16.75 -1.88
N LEU A 345 11.09 -15.90 -2.31
CA LEU A 345 10.79 -14.67 -3.06
C LEU A 345 10.68 -14.91 -4.56
N PHE A 346 11.36 -15.94 -5.05
CA PHE A 346 11.57 -16.20 -6.47
C PHE A 346 11.03 -17.57 -6.84
N PRO A 347 9.69 -17.74 -6.93
CA PRO A 347 9.12 -18.95 -7.47
C PRO A 347 9.60 -19.17 -8.91
N ASP A 348 9.65 -20.43 -9.34
CA ASP A 348 9.99 -20.78 -10.71
C ASP A 348 9.13 -19.97 -11.69
N THR A 349 9.74 -19.43 -12.74
CA THR A 349 9.05 -18.60 -13.75
C THR A 349 9.02 -19.33 -15.09
N VAL A 350 8.30 -18.79 -16.07
CA VAL A 350 8.25 -19.40 -17.41
C VAL A 350 9.63 -19.34 -18.10
N GLY A 351 10.07 -20.49 -18.62
CA GLY A 351 11.28 -20.62 -19.41
C GLY A 351 11.21 -19.93 -20.78
N CYS A 352 12.30 -20.00 -21.52
CA CYS A 352 12.44 -19.43 -22.87
C CYS A 352 12.26 -20.46 -23.99
N VAL A 353 11.89 -21.71 -23.68
CA VAL A 353 11.64 -22.75 -24.68
C VAL A 353 10.12 -22.86 -24.92
N PRO A 354 9.63 -22.71 -26.16
CA PRO A 354 8.21 -22.84 -26.45
C PRO A 354 7.71 -24.26 -26.13
N ALA A 355 6.46 -24.36 -25.69
CA ALA A 355 5.85 -25.64 -25.37
C ALA A 355 5.33 -26.36 -26.61
N SER A 356 4.95 -25.61 -27.65
CA SER A 356 4.34 -26.15 -28.86
C SER A 356 4.64 -25.29 -30.09
N GLU A 357 4.61 -25.91 -31.26
CA GLU A 357 4.60 -25.22 -32.54
C GLU A 357 3.20 -24.65 -32.87
N PRO A 358 3.07 -23.67 -33.79
CA PRO A 358 1.79 -23.07 -34.15
C PRO A 358 0.72 -24.09 -34.52
N GLN A 359 1.07 -25.08 -35.34
CA GLN A 359 0.11 -26.07 -35.85
C GLN A 359 -0.31 -27.06 -34.77
N ALA A 360 0.60 -27.43 -33.87
CA ALA A 360 0.30 -28.29 -32.74
C ALA A 360 -0.65 -27.59 -31.76
N TRP A 361 -0.39 -26.31 -31.45
CA TRP A 361 -1.29 -25.50 -30.63
C TRP A 361 -2.67 -25.33 -31.29
N TRP A 362 -2.70 -25.03 -32.60
CA TRP A 362 -3.94 -24.88 -33.36
C TRP A 362 -4.76 -26.18 -33.41
N ALA A 363 -4.09 -27.33 -33.46
CA ALA A 363 -4.72 -28.64 -33.38
C ALA A 363 -5.24 -29.02 -31.98
N GLY A 364 -5.10 -28.14 -30.98
CA GLY A 364 -5.63 -28.31 -29.63
C GLY A 364 -4.59 -28.64 -28.56
N SER A 365 -3.28 -28.56 -28.86
CA SER A 365 -2.25 -28.72 -27.82
C SER A 365 -2.38 -27.60 -26.77
N ASN A 366 -2.38 -28.00 -25.50
CA ASN A 366 -2.38 -27.09 -24.34
C ASN A 366 -1.10 -27.26 -23.50
N GLN A 367 -0.02 -27.72 -24.13
CA GLN A 367 1.27 -27.88 -23.45
C GLN A 367 1.73 -26.53 -22.88
N GLN A 368 2.22 -26.57 -21.64
CA GLN A 368 2.68 -25.39 -20.93
C GLN A 368 4.19 -25.29 -21.00
N VAL A 369 4.68 -24.05 -21.07
CA VAL A 369 6.13 -23.77 -21.09
C VAL A 369 6.73 -24.26 -19.78
N GLN A 370 7.86 -24.97 -19.88
CA GLN A 370 8.56 -25.47 -18.71
C GLN A 370 8.92 -24.31 -17.78
N ARG A 371 8.62 -24.45 -16.49
CA ARG A 371 9.05 -23.48 -15.49
C ARG A 371 10.54 -23.70 -15.17
N VAL A 372 11.27 -22.62 -15.03
CA VAL A 372 12.71 -22.61 -14.73
C VAL A 372 12.97 -21.85 -13.44
N SER A 373 13.94 -22.34 -12.68
CA SER A 373 14.40 -21.67 -11.47
C SER A 373 15.12 -20.37 -11.83
N LEU A 374 14.87 -19.32 -11.05
CA LEU A 374 15.63 -18.08 -11.12
C LEU A 374 16.96 -18.16 -10.36
N ASN A 375 17.23 -19.25 -9.63
CA ASN A 375 18.47 -19.44 -8.90
C ASN A 375 19.67 -19.41 -9.87
N PRO A 376 20.63 -18.49 -9.72
CA PRO A 376 21.80 -18.43 -10.59
C PRO A 376 22.62 -19.73 -10.63
N ALA A 377 22.60 -20.54 -9.56
CA ALA A 377 23.29 -21.83 -9.50
C ALA A 377 22.57 -22.95 -10.28
N HIS A 378 21.28 -22.80 -10.54
CA HIS A 378 20.44 -23.80 -11.21
C HIS A 378 19.81 -23.28 -12.51
N ARG A 379 20.27 -22.13 -13.01
CA ARG A 379 19.75 -21.54 -14.24
C ARG A 379 20.14 -22.44 -15.43
N PRO A 380 19.17 -23.06 -16.13
CA PRO A 380 19.50 -23.84 -17.33
C PRO A 380 19.97 -22.90 -18.45
N TYR A 381 21.02 -23.29 -19.18
CA TYR A 381 21.59 -22.55 -20.32
C TYR A 381 20.87 -22.81 -21.66
N THR A 382 19.61 -23.26 -21.63
CA THR A 382 18.88 -23.57 -22.87
C THR A 382 18.28 -22.30 -23.47
N SER A 383 19.04 -21.61 -24.32
CA SER A 383 18.52 -20.53 -25.17
C SER A 383 17.79 -21.12 -26.37
N PHE A 384 16.53 -20.73 -26.58
CA PHE A 384 15.80 -21.02 -27.81
C PHE A 384 16.07 -19.91 -28.84
N THR A 385 16.17 -20.27 -30.11
CA THR A 385 16.22 -19.32 -31.23
C THR A 385 15.07 -19.67 -32.15
N SER A 386 14.20 -18.70 -32.41
CA SER A 386 13.02 -18.94 -33.23
C SER A 386 13.43 -19.23 -34.69
N PRO A 387 12.88 -20.28 -35.32
CA PRO A 387 13.11 -20.56 -36.73
C PRO A 387 12.42 -19.55 -37.67
N LEU A 388 11.57 -18.65 -37.15
CA LEU A 388 10.85 -17.66 -37.95
C LEU A 388 11.81 -16.73 -38.72
N LEU A 389 12.94 -16.37 -38.10
CA LEU A 389 14.01 -15.56 -38.68
C LEU A 389 15.37 -16.13 -38.24
N PRO A 390 16.02 -16.98 -39.06
CA PRO A 390 17.27 -17.62 -38.69
C PRO A 390 18.42 -16.60 -38.50
N PRO A 391 19.43 -16.91 -37.67
CA PRO A 391 20.62 -16.08 -37.53
C PRO A 391 21.39 -15.96 -38.85
N THR A 392 21.94 -14.79 -39.15
CA THR A 392 22.88 -14.60 -40.26
C THR A 392 24.22 -15.27 -39.92
N GLU A 393 24.54 -16.40 -40.55
CA GLU A 393 25.89 -17.00 -40.48
C GLU A 393 26.93 -16.11 -41.19
N PRO A 394 28.16 -15.96 -40.67
CA PRO A 394 29.30 -15.47 -41.44
C PRO A 394 29.75 -16.53 -42.46
N PRO A 395 30.33 -16.15 -43.62
CA PRO A 395 30.61 -17.10 -44.71
C PRO A 395 31.64 -18.17 -44.32
N ALA A 396 31.36 -19.40 -44.76
CA ALA A 396 32.06 -20.64 -44.46
C ALA A 396 33.57 -20.62 -44.79
N THR A 397 34.37 -21.15 -43.88
CA THR A 397 35.72 -21.69 -44.16
C THR A 397 35.70 -23.20 -43.88
N GLU A 398 36.29 -23.96 -44.80
CA GLU A 398 36.20 -25.42 -44.92
C GLU A 398 36.58 -26.22 -43.66
N PRO A 399 36.03 -27.43 -43.47
CA PRO A 399 36.32 -28.26 -42.30
C PRO A 399 37.57 -29.13 -42.55
N PRO A 400 38.45 -29.33 -41.55
CA PRO A 400 39.37 -30.46 -41.54
C PRO A 400 38.72 -31.70 -40.88
N PRO A 401 39.24 -32.91 -41.14
CA PRO A 401 38.56 -34.15 -40.83
C PRO A 401 38.84 -34.67 -39.40
N ASP A 402 37.83 -35.33 -38.84
CA ASP A 402 37.86 -36.16 -37.64
C ASP A 402 38.51 -37.54 -37.90
N PRO A 403 38.70 -38.44 -36.90
CA PRO A 403 38.92 -38.26 -35.45
C PRO A 403 40.09 -39.16 -34.94
N THR A 404 40.59 -38.97 -33.71
CA THR A 404 41.05 -40.09 -32.85
C THR A 404 41.28 -39.66 -31.39
N GLN A 405 41.11 -40.66 -30.52
CA GLN A 405 40.95 -40.67 -29.06
C GLN A 405 42.22 -40.34 -28.22
N PRO A 406 42.10 -40.26 -26.86
CA PRO A 406 42.88 -39.37 -25.99
C PRO A 406 44.06 -40.06 -25.27
N ALA A 407 45.04 -39.28 -24.80
CA ALA A 407 45.87 -39.59 -23.63
C ALA A 407 46.68 -38.36 -23.14
N GLU A 408 46.48 -38.03 -21.86
CA GLU A 408 47.51 -37.81 -20.81
C GLU A 408 48.83 -37.03 -21.05
N VAL A 409 49.13 -36.13 -20.08
CA VAL A 409 50.43 -35.88 -19.40
C VAL A 409 51.25 -34.61 -19.75
N LEU A 410 51.32 -33.74 -18.72
CA LEU A 410 52.43 -32.95 -18.12
C LEU A 410 53.22 -31.87 -18.90
N VAL A 411 53.14 -30.65 -18.32
CA VAL A 411 54.25 -29.82 -17.74
C VAL A 411 55.12 -28.93 -18.65
N GLU A 412 55.06 -27.64 -18.26
CA GLU A 412 56.07 -26.57 -18.21
C GLU A 412 56.80 -26.06 -19.46
N ASP A 413 56.70 -24.73 -19.54
CA ASP A 413 57.78 -23.74 -19.68
C ASP A 413 58.24 -23.23 -21.05
N THR A 414 58.34 -21.90 -21.03
CA THR A 414 59.26 -21.02 -21.75
C THR A 414 58.98 -20.66 -23.21
N GLU A 415 58.35 -19.48 -23.39
CA GLU A 415 58.88 -18.23 -23.98
C GLU A 415 60.31 -18.25 -24.61
N PRO A 416 60.73 -17.30 -25.50
CA PRO A 416 60.29 -15.90 -25.58
C PRO A 416 60.32 -15.20 -26.98
N SER A 417 60.03 -13.90 -26.94
CA SER A 417 60.71 -12.79 -27.65
C SER A 417 60.34 -12.52 -29.12
N GLU A 418 60.29 -11.28 -29.63
CA GLU A 418 60.52 -9.92 -29.10
C GLU A 418 60.00 -8.94 -30.18
N GLY A 419 59.40 -7.81 -29.81
CA GLY A 419 60.07 -6.50 -29.77
C GLY A 419 59.16 -5.47 -30.48
N PHE A 420 58.99 -4.22 -30.06
CA PHE A 420 59.97 -3.26 -29.54
C PHE A 420 59.30 -2.09 -28.79
N SER A 421 59.96 -1.65 -27.69
CA SER A 421 60.25 -0.24 -27.29
C SER A 421 59.14 0.72 -26.83
N SER A 422 59.17 1.46 -25.70
CA SER A 422 60.15 1.72 -24.60
C SER A 422 59.47 2.40 -23.37
N PRO A 423 60.07 2.40 -22.15
CA PRO A 423 59.58 2.97 -20.86
C PRO A 423 60.41 4.24 -20.46
N PRO A 424 60.69 4.67 -19.18
CA PRO A 424 60.23 4.31 -17.81
C PRO A 424 59.97 5.50 -16.83
N SER A 425 59.55 5.23 -15.59
CA SER A 425 60.24 5.64 -14.33
C SER A 425 59.34 5.58 -13.08
N SER A 426 59.98 5.34 -11.95
CA SER A 426 59.44 4.87 -10.68
C SER A 426 59.87 5.76 -9.51
N LEU A 427 59.00 5.86 -8.48
CA LEU A 427 59.24 6.11 -7.04
C LEU A 427 59.63 7.55 -6.61
N PRO A 428 59.54 7.95 -5.30
CA PRO A 428 59.10 7.23 -4.07
C PRO A 428 58.13 8.02 -3.15
N SER A 429 57.70 7.39 -2.05
CA SER A 429 57.01 7.99 -0.87
C SER A 429 57.91 8.90 -0.01
N PRO A 430 57.36 9.69 0.93
CA PRO A 430 57.61 9.42 2.36
C PRO A 430 56.46 9.79 3.34
N SER A 431 56.73 9.59 4.63
CA SER A 431 55.85 9.38 5.80
C SER A 431 55.82 10.51 6.87
N THR A 432 54.64 10.78 7.48
CA THR A 432 54.31 11.16 8.90
C THR A 432 54.92 12.44 9.57
N PRO A 433 54.50 12.98 10.76
CA PRO A 433 53.50 12.54 11.77
C PRO A 433 52.60 13.62 12.49
N SER A 434 51.56 13.13 13.20
CA SER A 434 50.98 13.50 14.53
C SER A 434 50.53 14.93 14.93
N SER A 435 49.28 15.04 15.43
CA SER A 435 48.99 15.54 16.80
C SER A 435 47.69 14.93 17.36
N LEU A 436 47.68 14.63 18.66
CA LEU A 436 46.67 13.90 19.45
C LEU A 436 46.14 14.78 20.60
N GLY A 437 44.82 14.69 20.87
CA GLY A 437 44.22 14.66 22.22
C GLY A 437 43.37 15.87 22.66
N PRO A 438 42.44 15.73 23.65
CA PRO A 438 42.04 14.51 24.39
C PRO A 438 40.53 14.21 24.40
N SER A 439 40.24 12.91 24.55
CA SER A 439 38.96 12.33 24.98
C SER A 439 38.70 12.50 26.48
N ARG A 440 37.43 12.63 26.90
CA ARG A 440 36.94 12.25 28.24
C ARG A 440 35.63 11.43 28.14
N SER A 441 35.74 10.13 28.50
CA SER A 441 34.84 9.27 29.32
C SER A 441 33.31 9.48 29.23
N SER A 442 32.46 8.56 28.75
CA SER A 442 32.12 7.16 29.15
C SER A 442 30.97 7.03 30.17
N THR A 443 29.88 6.36 29.74
CA THR A 443 29.08 5.31 30.46
C THR A 443 28.08 4.71 29.45
N SER A 444 28.35 3.54 28.84
CA SER A 444 27.79 2.20 29.16
C SER A 444 26.25 2.11 29.12
N GLY A 445 25.57 1.30 28.32
CA GLY A 445 25.93 0.25 27.36
C GLY A 445 24.77 -0.76 27.28
N ILE A 446 24.28 -1.10 26.08
CA ILE A 446 23.58 -2.38 25.79
C ILE A 446 24.01 -2.82 24.39
N GLY A 447 24.64 -3.98 24.30
CA GLY A 447 25.17 -4.54 23.06
C GLY A 447 24.07 -5.14 22.18
N THR A 448 23.96 -4.66 20.95
CA THR A 448 23.27 -5.31 19.84
C THR A 448 24.27 -6.09 18.99
N SER A 449 23.85 -7.28 18.52
CA SER A 449 24.67 -8.21 17.76
C SER A 449 25.31 -7.59 16.51
N PRO A 450 26.51 -8.04 16.08
CA PRO A 450 27.23 -7.49 14.92
C PRO A 450 26.45 -7.56 13.60
N SER A 451 25.45 -8.45 13.50
CA SER A 451 24.63 -8.68 12.31
C SER A 451 23.50 -7.67 12.07
N GLN A 452 23.16 -6.82 13.05
CA GLN A 452 22.18 -5.74 12.85
C GLN A 452 22.82 -4.45 12.32
N ARG A 453 24.10 -4.18 12.67
CA ARG A 453 24.84 -3.03 12.14
C ARG A 453 25.12 -3.14 10.64
N SER A 454 25.23 -4.36 10.09
CA SER A 454 25.54 -4.55 8.67
C SER A 454 24.35 -4.31 7.72
N LEU A 455 23.10 -4.39 8.21
CA LEU A 455 21.89 -4.15 7.40
C LEU A 455 21.46 -2.67 7.36
N GLN A 456 21.68 -1.92 8.45
CA GLN A 456 21.44 -0.47 8.47
C GLN A 456 22.40 0.32 7.57
N SER A 457 23.57 -0.27 7.25
CA SER A 457 24.57 0.35 6.37
C SER A 457 24.20 0.34 4.88
N LEU A 458 23.19 -0.42 4.45
CA LEU A 458 22.86 -0.64 3.02
C LEU A 458 21.49 -0.06 2.58
N LEU A 459 20.59 0.28 3.51
CA LEU A 459 19.20 0.72 3.24
C LEU A 459 18.92 2.16 3.73
N GLY A 460 19.92 2.84 4.29
CA GLY A 460 19.69 4.07 5.05
C GLY A 460 18.95 3.77 6.37
N PRO A 461 18.86 4.76 7.28
CA PRO A 461 18.10 4.61 8.51
C PRO A 461 16.60 4.52 8.17
N SER A 462 15.90 3.57 8.81
CA SER A 462 14.45 3.42 8.69
C SER A 462 13.78 3.67 10.05
N SER A 463 12.59 4.25 10.02
CA SER A 463 11.87 4.58 11.24
C SER A 463 11.43 3.33 12.00
N LYS A 464 11.54 3.35 13.33
CA LYS A 464 10.95 2.31 14.20
C LYS A 464 9.41 2.30 14.15
N PHE A 465 8.81 3.38 13.65
CA PHE A 465 7.38 3.60 13.49
C PHE A 465 6.89 3.41 12.05
N ARG A 466 7.74 2.91 11.15
CA ARG A 466 7.38 2.75 9.74
C ARG A 466 6.07 2.00 9.52
N HIS A 467 5.81 0.98 10.34
CA HIS A 467 4.61 0.15 10.29
C HIS A 467 3.48 0.63 11.21
N ALA A 468 3.50 1.90 11.62
CA ALA A 468 2.40 2.50 12.36
C ALA A 468 1.07 2.35 11.59
N GLN A 469 0.00 2.02 12.32
CA GLN A 469 -1.34 1.84 11.75
C GLN A 469 -2.33 2.74 12.49
N GLY A 470 -2.94 3.67 11.76
CA GLY A 470 -4.05 4.48 12.25
C GLY A 470 -5.38 3.78 12.02
N THR A 471 -6.18 3.64 13.07
CA THR A 471 -7.50 2.99 13.03
C THR A 471 -8.55 3.89 13.67
N VAL A 472 -9.66 4.13 12.97
CA VAL A 472 -10.81 4.83 13.55
C VAL A 472 -11.44 3.92 14.60
N LEU A 473 -11.65 4.44 15.81
CA LEU A 473 -12.27 3.65 16.90
C LEU A 473 -13.74 3.33 16.58
N HIS A 474 -14.30 2.36 17.31
CA HIS A 474 -15.68 1.91 17.13
C HIS A 474 -16.68 3.07 17.21
N ARG A 475 -17.80 2.96 16.48
CA ARG A 475 -18.81 4.03 16.34
C ARG A 475 -19.40 4.50 17.68
N ASP A 476 -19.40 3.65 18.70
CA ASP A 476 -19.88 4.01 20.05
C ASP A 476 -18.99 5.05 20.76
N SER A 477 -17.76 5.24 20.28
CA SER A 477 -16.85 6.29 20.76
C SER A 477 -17.02 7.62 20.03
N HIS A 478 -17.89 7.68 19.02
CA HIS A 478 -18.03 8.87 18.17
C HIS A 478 -19.05 9.84 18.77
N VAL A 479 -18.80 11.13 18.62
CA VAL A 479 -19.84 12.14 18.77
C VAL A 479 -20.42 12.42 17.39
N THR A 480 -21.72 12.22 17.21
CA THR A 480 -22.39 12.36 15.90
C THR A 480 -23.51 13.39 15.95
N ASN A 481 -24.03 13.80 14.79
CA ASN A 481 -25.05 14.84 14.65
C ASN A 481 -24.58 16.23 15.10
N LEU A 482 -23.29 16.53 14.93
CA LEU A 482 -22.76 17.87 15.13
C LEU A 482 -23.24 18.79 14.01
N LYS A 483 -23.91 19.89 14.37
CA LYS A 483 -24.53 20.81 13.40
C LYS A 483 -23.86 22.18 13.44
N GLY A 484 -23.87 22.84 12.28
CA GLY A 484 -23.44 24.23 12.16
C GLY A 484 -21.97 24.42 12.48
N LEU A 485 -21.06 23.58 11.97
CA LEU A 485 -19.63 23.82 12.11
C LEU A 485 -19.20 25.09 11.38
N ASN A 486 -18.32 25.88 12.00
CA ASN A 486 -17.70 27.01 11.34
C ASN A 486 -16.57 26.55 10.41
N LEU A 487 -16.80 26.65 9.10
CA LEU A 487 -15.81 26.29 8.08
C LEU A 487 -14.94 27.46 7.61
N THR A 488 -15.14 28.67 8.16
CA THR A 488 -14.42 29.89 7.76
C THR A 488 -13.34 30.29 8.77
N THR A 489 -12.93 29.39 9.66
CA THR A 489 -11.76 29.64 10.53
C THR A 489 -10.49 29.80 9.67
N PRO A 490 -9.53 30.65 10.08
CA PRO A 490 -8.27 30.84 9.33
C PRO A 490 -7.59 29.51 8.98
N GLY A 491 -6.97 29.42 7.80
CA GLY A 491 -6.33 28.18 7.33
C GLY A 491 -5.19 27.72 8.23
N GLU A 492 -4.53 28.68 8.88
CA GLU A 492 -3.42 28.52 9.80
C GLU A 492 -3.89 28.30 11.24
N SER A 493 -5.19 28.22 11.53
CA SER A 493 -5.71 27.82 12.85
C SER A 493 -5.94 26.32 12.89
N ASP A 494 -5.87 25.69 14.07
CA ASP A 494 -6.22 24.27 14.22
C ASP A 494 -7.72 24.01 13.99
N GLY A 495 -8.53 25.08 14.02
CA GLY A 495 -9.98 25.07 13.78
C GLY A 495 -10.80 24.60 14.97
N PHE A 496 -10.26 23.74 15.83
CA PHE A 496 -10.84 23.28 17.08
C PHE A 496 -9.72 22.86 18.04
N CYS A 497 -10.00 22.70 19.33
CA CYS A 497 -9.01 22.22 20.29
C CYS A 497 -9.64 21.27 21.32
N ALA A 498 -8.81 20.40 21.90
CA ALA A 498 -9.25 19.40 22.86
C ALA A 498 -8.26 19.29 24.03
N ASN A 499 -8.78 18.83 25.16
CA ASN A 499 -7.99 18.32 26.27
C ASN A 499 -8.47 16.89 26.60
N ARG A 500 -7.97 16.28 27.68
CA ARG A 500 -8.36 14.92 28.09
C ARG A 500 -9.84 14.72 28.44
N LEU A 501 -10.57 15.79 28.73
CA LEU A 501 -11.98 15.71 29.16
C LEU A 501 -12.95 16.09 28.03
N ARG A 502 -12.59 17.09 27.22
CA ARG A 502 -13.54 17.79 26.37
C ARG A 502 -12.92 18.45 25.15
N VAL A 503 -13.79 18.82 24.22
CA VAL A 503 -13.46 19.40 22.92
C VAL A 503 -14.23 20.69 22.73
N ALA A 504 -13.54 21.74 22.31
CA ALA A 504 -14.15 23.01 21.95
C ALA A 504 -14.17 23.16 20.42
N VAL A 505 -15.36 23.39 19.86
CA VAL A 505 -15.58 23.46 18.40
C VAL A 505 -16.34 24.74 18.04
N PRO A 506 -15.77 25.64 17.23
CA PRO A 506 -16.45 26.83 16.75
C PRO A 506 -17.64 26.48 15.83
N LEU A 507 -18.77 27.15 16.06
CA LEU A 507 -20.00 27.00 15.29
C LEU A 507 -20.26 28.20 14.38
N LEU A 508 -20.90 27.94 13.24
CA LEU A 508 -21.41 28.91 12.27
C LEU A 508 -22.71 29.51 12.82
N SER A 509 -22.58 30.51 13.70
CA SER A 509 -23.71 31.27 14.23
C SER A 509 -23.37 32.76 14.27
N SER A 510 -24.41 33.60 14.25
CA SER A 510 -24.28 35.02 14.56
C SER A 510 -23.69 35.19 15.96
N GLY A 511 -22.50 35.78 16.06
CA GLY A 511 -21.83 36.03 17.35
C GLY A 511 -20.78 34.98 17.77
N GLY A 512 -20.31 34.12 16.88
CA GLY A 512 -19.14 33.24 17.10
C GLY A 512 -19.28 32.30 18.30
N GLN A 513 -20.31 31.47 18.28
CA GLN A 513 -20.52 30.47 19.33
C GLN A 513 -19.45 29.37 19.29
N VAL A 514 -19.12 28.83 20.46
CA VAL A 514 -18.24 27.66 20.60
C VAL A 514 -19.00 26.55 21.34
N ALA A 515 -19.17 25.40 20.71
CA ALA A 515 -19.67 24.19 21.36
C ALA A 515 -18.57 23.57 22.23
N VAL A 516 -18.95 23.07 23.41
CA VAL A 516 -18.05 22.27 24.25
C VAL A 516 -18.65 20.87 24.41
N LEU A 517 -17.94 19.87 23.91
CA LEU A 517 -18.39 18.47 23.87
C LEU A 517 -17.56 17.65 24.85
N GLU A 518 -18.21 16.83 25.67
CA GLU A 518 -17.55 15.97 26.66
C GLU A 518 -17.11 14.64 26.01
N LEU A 519 -15.82 14.32 26.06
CA LEU A 519 -15.26 13.10 25.44
C LEU A 519 -15.77 11.81 26.08
N ARG A 520 -16.13 11.87 27.37
CA ARG A 520 -16.69 10.72 28.11
C ARG A 520 -18.18 10.48 27.85
N LYS A 521 -18.83 11.34 27.06
CA LYS A 521 -20.25 11.22 26.67
C LYS A 521 -20.36 11.09 25.14
N PRO A 522 -19.78 10.05 24.53
CA PRO A 522 -19.96 9.82 23.10
C PRO A 522 -21.42 9.47 22.78
N GLY A 523 -21.78 9.51 21.50
CA GLY A 523 -23.11 9.21 21.02
C GLY A 523 -23.67 10.30 20.08
N ARG A 524 -24.96 10.19 19.80
CA ARG A 524 -25.66 11.15 18.93
C ARG A 524 -26.07 12.37 19.73
N LEU A 525 -25.58 13.55 19.33
CA LEU A 525 -26.00 14.83 19.87
C LEU A 525 -27.50 15.08 19.59
N PRO A 526 -28.21 15.75 20.52
CA PRO A 526 -29.63 16.01 20.37
C PRO A 526 -29.90 16.92 19.15
N ASP A 527 -31.13 16.86 18.63
CA ASP A 527 -31.54 17.72 17.53
C ASP A 527 -31.85 19.16 17.96
N THR A 528 -31.92 19.42 19.27
CA THR A 528 -32.08 20.73 19.90
C THR A 528 -30.76 21.52 19.91
N ALA A 529 -30.85 22.83 20.19
CA ALA A 529 -29.67 23.67 20.32
C ALA A 529 -28.75 23.18 21.46
N LEU A 530 -27.46 23.10 21.19
CA LEU A 530 -26.45 22.74 22.18
C LEU A 530 -26.13 23.94 23.08
N PRO A 531 -25.85 23.72 24.37
CA PRO A 531 -25.20 24.72 25.22
C PRO A 531 -23.85 25.15 24.62
N THR A 532 -23.62 26.45 24.52
CA THR A 532 -22.44 27.04 23.87
C THR A 532 -21.82 28.15 24.70
N LEU A 533 -20.58 28.51 24.39
CA LEU A 533 -19.97 29.76 24.82
C LEU A 533 -20.30 30.84 23.79
N GLN A 534 -20.90 31.94 24.23
CA GLN A 534 -21.25 33.05 23.34
C GLN A 534 -20.11 34.08 23.32
N ASN A 535 -19.18 33.93 22.37
CA ASN A 535 -18.04 34.84 22.21
C ASN A 535 -18.46 36.28 21.82
N GLY A 536 -19.60 36.42 21.15
CA GLY A 536 -20.16 37.69 20.66
C GLY A 536 -19.61 38.13 19.30
N VAL A 537 -18.44 37.63 18.90
CA VAL A 537 -17.76 37.91 17.63
C VAL A 537 -17.15 36.65 17.05
N ALA A 538 -16.85 36.64 15.74
CA ALA A 538 -16.26 35.49 15.07
C ALA A 538 -14.95 35.05 15.76
N VAL A 539 -14.83 33.73 15.93
CA VAL A 539 -13.69 33.10 16.59
C VAL A 539 -12.56 32.90 15.59
N THR A 540 -11.37 33.36 15.95
CA THR A 540 -10.18 33.26 15.09
C THR A 540 -9.27 32.12 15.50
N ASP A 541 -9.09 31.93 16.81
CA ASP A 541 -8.35 30.82 17.40
C ASP A 541 -8.85 30.52 18.81
N LEU A 542 -8.54 29.33 19.31
CA LEU A 542 -8.93 28.86 20.65
C LEU A 542 -7.89 27.89 21.21
N ALA A 543 -7.66 27.98 22.52
CA ALA A 543 -6.73 27.09 23.21
C ALA A 543 -7.26 26.72 24.59
N TRP A 544 -7.22 25.44 24.92
CA TRP A 544 -7.38 24.98 26.30
C TRP A 544 -6.12 25.31 27.09
N ASP A 545 -6.30 25.68 28.35
CA ASP A 545 -5.20 25.75 29.28
C ASP A 545 -4.68 24.33 29.57
N PRO A 546 -3.38 24.06 29.36
CA PRO A 546 -2.80 22.75 29.64
C PRO A 546 -2.93 22.35 31.13
N PHE A 547 -2.93 23.32 32.05
CA PHE A 547 -2.92 23.09 33.50
C PHE A 547 -4.31 23.19 34.16
N ASP A 548 -5.30 23.77 33.47
CA ASP A 548 -6.69 23.86 33.95
C ASP A 548 -7.65 23.39 32.84
N PRO A 549 -8.15 22.13 32.88
CA PRO A 549 -9.02 21.59 31.84
C PRO A 549 -10.43 22.24 31.82
N HIS A 550 -10.68 23.20 32.71
CA HIS A 550 -11.89 24.01 32.76
C HIS A 550 -11.69 25.41 32.15
N ARG A 551 -10.47 25.82 31.82
CA ARG A 551 -10.19 27.16 31.29
C ARG A 551 -9.92 27.12 29.78
N LEU A 552 -10.74 27.82 29.01
CA LEU A 552 -10.59 27.99 27.57
C LEU A 552 -10.31 29.45 27.23
N ALA A 553 -9.24 29.72 26.50
CA ALA A 553 -9.00 31.02 25.88
C ALA A 553 -9.57 31.04 24.46
N VAL A 554 -10.35 32.08 24.14
CA VAL A 554 -10.94 32.28 22.81
C VAL A 554 -10.56 33.65 22.28
N ALA A 555 -9.94 33.70 21.10
CA ALA A 555 -9.62 34.93 20.39
C ALA A 555 -10.76 35.32 19.45
N GLY A 556 -11.11 36.60 19.47
CA GLY A 556 -12.09 37.20 18.57
C GLY A 556 -11.48 38.11 17.51
N GLU A 557 -12.26 38.41 16.47
CA GLU A 557 -11.90 39.46 15.49
C GLU A 557 -11.86 40.88 16.08
N ASP A 558 -12.38 41.07 17.30
CA ASP A 558 -12.42 42.36 18.00
C ASP A 558 -11.16 42.69 18.81
N ALA A 559 -10.03 42.06 18.50
CA ALA A 559 -8.74 42.22 19.18
C ALA A 559 -8.75 41.84 20.68
N ARG A 560 -9.75 41.07 21.13
CA ARG A 560 -9.90 40.63 22.53
C ARG A 560 -9.72 39.13 22.68
N ILE A 561 -9.17 38.75 23.83
CA ILE A 561 -9.10 37.36 24.28
C ILE A 561 -10.07 37.20 25.43
N ARG A 562 -11.00 36.25 25.31
CA ARG A 562 -11.98 35.93 26.35
C ARG A 562 -11.58 34.62 27.02
N LEU A 563 -11.45 34.66 28.34
CA LEU A 563 -11.20 33.47 29.16
C LEU A 563 -12.54 32.94 29.66
N TRP A 564 -12.86 31.71 29.30
CA TRP A 564 -14.07 31.02 29.70
C TRP A 564 -13.75 29.96 30.75
N ARG A 565 -14.64 29.80 31.73
CA ARG A 565 -14.58 28.72 32.71
C ARG A 565 -15.74 27.76 32.48
N VAL A 566 -15.42 26.54 32.05
CA VAL A 566 -16.39 25.47 31.79
C VAL A 566 -16.60 24.64 33.06
N PRO A 567 -17.85 24.46 33.52
CA PRO A 567 -18.13 23.68 34.70
C PRO A 567 -17.63 22.23 34.59
N PRO A 568 -17.33 21.55 35.72
CA PRO A 568 -16.90 20.16 35.70
C PRO A 568 -17.86 19.18 35.02
N GLY A 569 -19.18 19.42 35.10
CA GLY A 569 -20.20 18.59 34.44
C GLY A 569 -20.36 18.82 32.93
N GLY A 570 -19.65 19.80 32.37
CA GLY A 570 -19.87 20.33 31.02
C GLY A 570 -20.77 21.56 31.00
N LEU A 571 -21.19 21.99 29.82
CA LEU A 571 -22.15 23.09 29.66
C LEU A 571 -23.59 22.56 29.72
N GLU A 572 -24.38 23.10 30.65
CA GLU A 572 -25.83 22.85 30.73
C GLU A 572 -26.64 23.99 30.10
N GLU A 573 -26.10 25.21 30.15
CA GLU A 573 -26.69 26.43 29.61
C GLU A 573 -25.68 27.19 28.76
N VAL A 574 -26.18 28.14 27.96
CA VAL A 574 -25.31 29.04 27.18
C VAL A 574 -24.60 30.00 28.11
N LEU A 575 -23.26 29.97 28.12
CA LEU A 575 -22.47 30.94 28.87
C LEU A 575 -22.32 32.21 28.04
N THR A 576 -22.82 33.33 28.57
CA THR A 576 -22.80 34.64 27.89
C THR A 576 -21.75 35.58 28.43
N ARG A 577 -21.17 35.28 29.60
CA ARG A 577 -20.16 36.11 30.25
C ARG A 577 -18.86 35.34 30.42
N PRO A 578 -17.74 35.82 29.83
CA PRO A 578 -16.44 35.25 30.11
C PRO A 578 -16.00 35.56 31.53
N ALA A 579 -15.12 34.72 32.10
CA ALA A 579 -14.53 34.91 33.42
C ALA A 579 -13.57 36.11 33.45
N ALA A 580 -12.86 36.36 32.34
CA ALA A 580 -12.03 37.54 32.15
C ALA A 580 -11.93 37.90 30.66
N VAL A 581 -11.60 39.17 30.38
CA VAL A 581 -11.35 39.67 29.03
C VAL A 581 -10.01 40.38 29.04
N LEU A 582 -9.09 39.93 28.18
CA LEU A 582 -7.80 40.57 27.99
C LEU A 582 -7.90 41.56 26.83
N THR A 583 -7.46 42.79 27.07
CA THR A 583 -7.46 43.89 26.10
C THR A 583 -6.06 44.48 26.01
N GLY A 584 -5.53 44.63 24.80
CA GLY A 584 -4.20 45.22 24.60
C GLY A 584 -3.72 45.18 23.15
N HIS A 585 -4.12 44.19 22.36
CA HIS A 585 -3.99 44.25 20.90
C HIS A 585 -4.94 45.30 20.31
N THR A 586 -4.54 45.89 19.18
CA THR A 586 -5.36 46.91 18.49
C THR A 586 -6.11 46.34 17.29
N GLU A 587 -5.72 45.17 16.81
CA GLU A 587 -6.28 44.52 15.63
C GLU A 587 -6.55 43.02 15.86
N LYS A 588 -7.23 42.39 14.90
CA LYS A 588 -7.60 40.97 14.90
C LYS A 588 -6.44 40.05 15.34
N ILE A 589 -6.74 39.10 16.23
CA ILE A 589 -5.79 38.10 16.75
C ILE A 589 -5.78 36.87 15.84
N TYR A 590 -4.60 36.33 15.54
CA TYR A 590 -4.42 35.17 14.67
C TYR A 590 -4.15 33.85 15.41
N SER A 591 -3.41 33.89 16.51
CA SER A 591 -3.02 32.67 17.22
C SER A 591 -2.94 32.87 18.73
N LEU A 592 -3.29 31.82 19.47
CA LEU A 592 -3.17 31.71 20.93
C LEU A 592 -2.40 30.45 21.33
N ARG A 593 -1.42 30.59 22.24
CA ARG A 593 -0.73 29.45 22.87
C ARG A 593 -0.48 29.72 24.35
N PHE A 594 -0.81 28.75 25.19
CA PHE A 594 -0.38 28.77 26.59
C PHE A 594 1.11 28.41 26.70
N HIS A 595 1.76 28.92 27.74
CA HIS A 595 3.14 28.55 28.03
C HIS A 595 3.21 27.08 28.49
N PRO A 596 4.19 26.29 27.99
CA PRO A 596 4.22 24.84 28.22
C PRO A 596 4.54 24.43 29.66
N LEU A 597 5.21 25.29 30.45
CA LEU A 597 5.66 24.97 31.82
C LEU A 597 5.19 25.93 32.92
N ALA A 598 4.55 27.05 32.58
CA ALA A 598 4.29 28.13 33.53
C ALA A 598 2.80 28.44 33.54
N ALA A 599 2.17 28.30 34.71
CA ALA A 599 0.77 28.62 34.88
C ALA A 599 0.52 30.10 34.59
N ASP A 600 -0.67 30.40 34.07
CA ASP A 600 -1.16 31.76 33.86
C ASP A 600 -0.32 32.63 32.89
N VAL A 601 0.43 32.00 31.99
CA VAL A 601 1.14 32.69 30.90
C VAL A 601 0.54 32.28 29.56
N LEU A 602 0.08 33.26 28.78
CA LEU A 602 -0.49 33.10 27.44
C LEU A 602 0.26 33.98 26.45
N VAL A 603 0.45 33.53 25.22
CA VAL A 603 0.97 34.34 24.13
C VAL A 603 -0.07 34.47 23.01
N SER A 604 -0.12 35.64 22.38
CA SER A 604 -0.98 35.91 21.23
C SER A 604 -0.25 36.71 20.15
N SER A 605 -0.55 36.41 18.87
CA SER A 605 -0.17 37.25 17.72
C SER A 605 -1.37 37.98 17.14
N SER A 606 -1.14 39.17 16.61
CA SER A 606 -2.19 40.00 16.01
C SER A 606 -1.78 40.56 14.66
N TYR A 607 -2.78 41.02 13.90
CA TYR A 607 -2.60 41.82 12.69
C TYR A 607 -2.01 43.21 12.96
N ASP A 608 -1.89 43.62 14.23
CA ASP A 608 -1.11 44.78 14.63
C ASP A 608 0.42 44.57 14.52
N LEU A 609 0.85 43.44 13.96
CA LEU A 609 2.23 43.03 13.73
C LEU A 609 3.04 42.81 15.02
N THR A 610 2.36 42.68 16.16
CA THR A 610 3.01 42.42 17.44
C THR A 610 2.58 41.09 18.04
N ILE A 611 3.41 40.61 18.95
CA ILE A 611 3.11 39.47 19.82
C ILE A 611 3.00 39.99 21.24
N CYS A 612 1.93 39.65 21.95
CA CYS A 612 1.78 39.98 23.37
C CYS A 612 1.89 38.72 24.23
N ILE A 613 2.63 38.82 25.34
CA ILE A 613 2.67 37.79 26.39
C ILE A 613 1.92 38.33 27.61
N TRP A 614 0.94 37.56 28.05
CA TRP A 614 -0.03 37.93 29.07
C TRP A 614 0.25 37.23 30.38
N ASP A 615 0.11 37.98 31.46
CA ASP A 615 -0.02 37.46 32.82
C ASP A 615 -1.52 37.37 33.14
N LEU A 616 -2.05 36.15 33.14
CA LEU A 616 -3.49 35.92 33.31
C LEU A 616 -3.97 36.21 34.74
N GLN A 617 -3.09 36.14 35.75
CA GLN A 617 -3.46 36.52 37.12
C GLN A 617 -3.60 38.04 37.24
N ALA A 618 -2.67 38.78 36.64
CA ALA A 618 -2.73 40.24 36.64
C ALA A 618 -3.71 40.79 35.59
N GLY A 619 -4.11 40.00 34.59
CA GLY A 619 -5.01 40.40 33.52
C GLY A 619 -4.40 41.40 32.53
N VAL A 620 -3.06 41.47 32.43
CA VAL A 620 -2.35 42.48 31.63
C VAL A 620 -1.32 41.86 30.69
N ALA A 621 -1.07 42.52 29.56
CA ALA A 621 0.07 42.23 28.70
C ALA A 621 1.35 42.70 29.39
N ARG A 622 2.28 41.77 29.66
CA ARG A 622 3.55 42.05 30.33
C ARG A 622 4.68 42.33 29.36
N LEU A 623 4.73 41.59 28.26
CA LEU A 623 5.77 41.70 27.24
C LEU A 623 5.12 41.88 25.88
N ARG A 624 5.79 42.64 25.01
CA ARG A 624 5.36 42.88 23.63
C ARG A 624 6.55 42.76 22.70
N LEU A 625 6.51 41.78 21.80
CA LEU A 625 7.56 41.52 20.81
C LEU A 625 7.23 42.21 19.50
N ARG A 626 8.27 42.65 18.78
CA ARG A 626 8.20 43.45 17.55
C ARG A 626 9.15 42.89 16.48
N GLY A 627 9.17 43.50 15.30
CA GLY A 627 10.07 43.15 14.19
C GLY A 627 9.39 42.53 12.97
N HIS A 628 8.13 42.10 13.09
CA HIS A 628 7.33 41.60 11.96
C HIS A 628 6.85 42.75 11.07
N GLN A 629 6.83 42.52 9.75
CA GLN A 629 6.44 43.51 8.74
C GLN A 629 5.12 43.16 8.01
N ASP A 630 4.57 41.98 8.27
CA ASP A 630 3.31 41.51 7.70
C ASP A 630 2.65 40.50 8.66
N GLN A 631 1.56 39.88 8.24
CA GLN A 631 0.77 38.91 8.99
C GLN A 631 1.63 37.79 9.58
N ILE A 632 1.59 37.66 10.90
CA ILE A 632 2.17 36.53 11.62
C ILE A 632 1.26 35.32 11.41
N PHE A 633 1.74 34.31 10.67
CA PHE A 633 0.94 33.12 10.37
C PHE A 633 0.85 32.17 11.55
N SER A 634 1.95 31.98 12.28
CA SER A 634 2.01 31.01 13.38
C SER A 634 3.10 31.32 14.38
N LEU A 635 2.92 30.85 15.62
CA LEU A 635 3.86 30.94 16.72
C LEU A 635 3.91 29.63 17.52
N ALA A 636 5.06 29.33 18.12
CA ALA A 636 5.26 28.16 18.98
C ALA A 636 6.28 28.41 20.08
N TRP A 637 5.96 27.97 21.30
CA TRP A 637 6.89 27.95 22.43
C TRP A 637 7.92 26.84 22.27
N SER A 638 9.17 27.10 22.67
CA SER A 638 10.14 26.03 22.89
C SER A 638 9.66 25.11 24.03
N PRO A 639 10.04 23.83 24.05
CA PRO A 639 9.59 22.89 25.08
C PRO A 639 9.93 23.33 26.52
N ASP A 640 11.04 24.06 26.68
CA ASP A 640 11.48 24.65 27.94
C ASP A 640 10.79 26.00 28.28
N GLY A 641 9.99 26.55 27.36
CA GLY A 641 9.29 27.82 27.52
C GLY A 641 10.18 29.06 27.54
N GLN A 642 11.45 28.96 27.18
CA GLN A 642 12.36 30.11 27.19
C GLN A 642 12.31 30.94 25.91
N GLN A 643 11.97 30.32 24.79
CA GLN A 643 12.02 30.92 23.47
C GLN A 643 10.67 30.80 22.75
N LEU A 644 10.44 31.70 21.81
CA LEU A 644 9.26 31.71 20.96
C LEU A 644 9.69 31.77 19.49
N ALA A 645 9.23 30.83 18.69
CA ALA A 645 9.44 30.84 17.24
C ALA A 645 8.20 31.36 16.53
N THR A 646 8.39 32.11 15.45
CA THR A 646 7.30 32.60 14.59
C THR A 646 7.64 32.47 13.12
N VAL A 647 6.62 32.24 12.29
CA VAL A 647 6.70 32.33 10.83
C VAL A 647 5.71 33.38 10.33
N CYS A 648 6.16 34.22 9.41
CA CYS A 648 5.46 35.42 8.99
C CYS A 648 5.35 35.51 7.46
N LYS A 649 4.31 36.21 7.01
CA LYS A 649 4.06 36.48 5.59
C LYS A 649 5.11 37.39 4.95
N ASP A 650 5.86 38.13 5.76
CA ASP A 650 7.03 38.90 5.32
C ASP A 650 8.22 38.04 4.84
N GLY A 651 8.03 36.72 4.78
CA GLY A 651 9.01 35.77 4.25
C GLY A 651 10.08 35.37 5.27
N HIS A 652 9.89 35.66 6.57
CA HIS A 652 10.88 35.34 7.59
C HIS A 652 10.37 34.39 8.68
N VAL A 653 11.32 33.58 9.17
CA VAL A 653 11.20 32.82 10.42
C VAL A 653 12.04 33.53 11.47
N ARG A 654 11.48 33.71 12.67
CA ARG A 654 12.13 34.43 13.78
C ARG A 654 12.09 33.60 15.05
N VAL A 655 13.12 33.73 15.87
CA VAL A 655 13.18 33.19 17.23
C VAL A 655 13.43 34.34 18.19
N TYR A 656 12.63 34.41 19.25
CA TYR A 656 12.69 35.41 20.31
C TYR A 656 13.10 34.77 21.62
N ALA A 657 13.79 35.55 22.45
CA ALA A 657 13.95 35.29 23.88
C ALA A 657 13.11 36.36 24.64
N PRO A 658 11.82 36.11 24.89
CA PRO A 658 10.87 37.20 25.18
C PRO A 658 11.16 38.01 26.45
N ARG A 659 11.84 37.40 27.41
CA ARG A 659 12.23 38.05 28.68
C ARG A 659 13.50 38.88 28.57
N SER A 660 14.25 38.73 27.48
CA SER A 660 15.53 39.40 27.27
C SER A 660 15.36 40.67 26.44
N ASP A 661 14.74 40.56 25.26
CA ASP A 661 14.59 41.67 24.30
C ASP A 661 13.25 41.54 23.55
N PRO A 662 12.53 42.65 23.27
CA PRO A 662 11.37 42.64 22.39
C PRO A 662 11.66 42.34 20.90
N GLU A 663 12.90 42.49 20.44
CA GLU A 663 13.33 42.20 19.06
C GLU A 663 13.76 40.73 18.87
N PRO A 664 13.78 40.20 17.63
CA PRO A 664 14.16 38.81 17.38
C PRO A 664 15.63 38.54 17.72
N LEU A 665 15.89 37.43 18.42
CA LEU A 665 17.23 36.92 18.70
C LEU A 665 17.89 36.35 17.44
N GLN A 666 17.11 35.70 16.59
CA GLN A 666 17.52 35.15 15.30
C GLN A 666 16.43 35.40 14.27
N GLU A 667 16.84 35.62 13.03
CA GLU A 667 15.97 35.79 11.88
C GLU A 667 16.59 35.13 10.65
N GLY A 668 15.75 34.59 9.78
CA GLY A 668 16.17 33.93 8.55
C GLY A 668 15.04 33.74 7.55
N PRO A 669 15.35 33.25 6.34
CA PRO A 669 14.35 33.09 5.29
C PRO A 669 13.34 32.00 5.67
N GLY A 670 12.05 32.32 5.52
CA GLY A 670 10.93 31.39 5.63
C GLY A 670 10.52 30.80 4.27
N PRO A 671 9.34 30.17 4.21
CA PRO A 671 8.80 29.63 2.96
C PRO A 671 8.60 30.73 1.90
N GLU A 672 8.95 30.44 0.64
CA GLU A 672 8.85 31.41 -0.47
C GLU A 672 7.40 31.75 -0.85
N GLY A 673 6.50 30.78 -0.71
CA GLY A 673 5.10 30.95 -1.08
C GLY A 673 4.37 31.84 -0.08
N GLY A 674 3.76 32.93 -0.54
CA GLY A 674 2.98 33.87 0.29
C GLY A 674 1.65 33.32 0.84
N ARG A 675 1.46 32.01 0.82
CA ARG A 675 0.30 31.30 1.41
C ARG A 675 0.60 30.97 2.87
N GLY A 676 -0.41 30.58 3.65
CA GLY A 676 -0.27 30.32 5.09
C GLY A 676 0.79 29.28 5.45
N ALA A 677 1.44 29.46 6.59
CA ALA A 677 2.48 28.59 7.12
C ALA A 677 2.27 28.27 8.62
N ARG A 678 2.90 27.21 9.12
CA ARG A 678 2.92 26.85 10.55
C ARG A 678 4.35 26.60 11.02
N VAL A 679 4.62 26.85 12.30
CA VAL A 679 5.90 26.55 12.94
C VAL A 679 5.67 25.77 14.23
N VAL A 680 6.51 24.76 14.49
CA VAL A 680 6.54 24.00 15.74
C VAL A 680 7.98 23.67 16.12
N TRP A 681 8.27 23.63 17.42
CA TRP A 681 9.55 23.13 17.93
C TRP A 681 9.54 21.61 17.92
N VAL A 682 10.64 21.01 17.47
CA VAL A 682 10.80 19.56 17.34
C VAL A 682 12.19 19.13 17.82
N CYS A 683 12.39 17.82 17.97
CA CYS A 683 13.65 17.23 18.46
C CYS A 683 14.08 17.86 19.78
N ASP A 684 13.19 17.87 20.79
CA ASP A 684 13.43 18.45 22.12
C ASP A 684 13.88 19.92 22.13
N GLY A 685 13.47 20.67 21.11
CA GLY A 685 13.81 22.09 20.95
C GLY A 685 15.13 22.34 20.22
N HIS A 686 15.78 21.30 19.70
CA HIS A 686 16.99 21.44 18.88
C HIS A 686 16.69 21.93 17.46
N CYS A 687 15.46 21.71 16.96
CA CYS A 687 15.05 22.07 15.61
C CYS A 687 13.70 22.80 15.61
N LEU A 688 13.44 23.54 14.53
CA LEU A 688 12.12 24.07 14.18
C LEU A 688 11.64 23.39 12.91
N LEU A 689 10.42 22.87 12.94
CA LEU A 689 9.72 22.45 11.73
C LEU A 689 8.78 23.57 11.30
N VAL A 690 8.96 24.02 10.05
CA VAL A 690 8.08 24.97 9.39
C VAL A 690 7.37 24.26 8.25
N THR A 691 6.06 24.36 8.19
CA THR A 691 5.25 23.85 7.07
C THR A 691 4.70 25.05 6.30
N GLY A 692 4.85 25.05 4.98
CA GLY A 692 4.47 26.19 4.15
C GLY A 692 4.31 25.80 2.70
N PHE A 693 4.42 26.79 1.82
CA PHE A 693 4.31 26.61 0.38
C PHE A 693 5.57 27.11 -0.32
N ASP A 694 5.91 26.49 -1.45
CA ASP A 694 6.88 27.04 -2.39
C ASP A 694 6.24 28.09 -3.31
N SER A 695 7.06 28.73 -4.14
CA SER A 695 6.61 29.69 -5.16
C SER A 695 5.67 29.10 -6.22
N ARG A 696 5.56 27.76 -6.31
CA ARG A 696 4.67 27.02 -7.22
C ARG A 696 3.43 26.46 -6.50
N SER A 697 3.19 26.86 -5.25
CA SER A 697 2.08 26.38 -4.41
C SER A 697 2.13 24.88 -4.05
N GLU A 698 3.31 24.26 -4.11
CA GLU A 698 3.56 22.93 -3.52
C GLU A 698 3.73 23.07 -2.00
N ARG A 699 3.13 22.15 -1.22
CA ARG A 699 3.27 22.10 0.23
C ARG A 699 4.64 21.54 0.60
N GLN A 700 5.35 22.23 1.48
CA GLN A 700 6.72 21.87 1.88
C GLN A 700 6.88 21.79 3.39
N LEU A 701 7.81 20.93 3.81
CA LEU A 701 8.37 20.87 5.16
C LEU A 701 9.78 21.46 5.12
N LEU A 702 10.08 22.37 6.03
CA LEU A 702 11.38 23.02 6.16
C LEU A 702 11.85 22.83 7.60
N LEU A 703 13.01 22.21 7.80
CA LEU A 703 13.60 22.02 9.12
C LEU A 703 14.71 23.06 9.33
N TYR A 704 14.72 23.76 10.46
CA TYR A 704 15.71 24.80 10.77
C TYR A 704 16.46 24.51 12.07
N ALA A 705 17.71 24.98 12.14
CA ALA A 705 18.42 25.15 13.40
C ALA A 705 18.02 26.51 14.03
N PRO A 706 17.42 26.55 15.23
CA PRO A 706 16.93 27.79 15.85
C PRO A 706 18.04 28.84 16.08
N LYS A 707 19.29 28.39 16.22
CA LYS A 707 20.47 29.24 16.46
C LYS A 707 21.16 29.75 15.19
N ALA A 708 20.73 29.30 14.01
CA ALA A 708 21.38 29.58 12.74
C ALA A 708 20.36 29.86 11.62
N LEU A 709 19.29 30.60 11.93
CA LEU A 709 18.21 30.86 10.99
C LEU A 709 18.68 31.58 9.73
N ALA A 710 19.65 32.48 9.85
CA ALA A 710 20.18 33.25 8.71
C ALA A 710 20.74 32.37 7.58
N GLY A 711 21.17 31.13 7.89
CA GLY A 711 21.64 30.16 6.90
C GLY A 711 20.53 29.47 6.11
N GLY A 712 19.26 29.67 6.47
CA GLY A 712 18.11 28.99 5.89
C GLY A 712 17.84 27.61 6.49
N PRO A 713 16.97 26.80 5.85
CA PRO A 713 16.60 25.48 6.36
C PRO A 713 17.76 24.48 6.24
N LEU A 714 17.91 23.63 7.25
CA LEU A 714 18.77 22.45 7.26
C LEU A 714 18.34 21.41 6.22
N ALA A 715 17.02 21.28 6.02
CA ALA A 715 16.43 20.36 5.07
C ALA A 715 15.08 20.87 4.58
N VAL A 716 14.75 20.58 3.31
CA VAL A 716 13.48 20.92 2.67
C VAL A 716 12.92 19.67 2.01
N LEU A 717 11.64 19.37 2.27
CA LEU A 717 10.91 18.24 1.68
C LEU A 717 9.61 18.74 1.05
N GLY A 718 9.44 18.54 -0.26
CA GLY A 718 8.16 18.73 -0.94
C GLY A 718 7.23 17.54 -0.71
N LEU A 719 5.92 17.80 -0.56
CA LEU A 719 4.91 16.77 -0.31
C LEU A 719 3.96 16.61 -1.49
N ASP A 720 3.05 17.57 -1.68
CA ASP A 720 2.00 17.54 -2.69
C ASP A 720 1.45 18.94 -2.98
N VAL A 721 0.54 19.05 -3.95
CA VAL A 721 -0.13 20.31 -4.31
C VAL A 721 -1.57 20.26 -3.80
N ALA A 722 -1.83 20.93 -2.68
CA ALA A 722 -3.18 21.06 -2.13
C ALA A 722 -3.43 22.51 -1.66
N PRO A 723 -4.71 22.96 -1.59
CA PRO A 723 -5.01 24.34 -1.22
C PRO A 723 -4.87 24.62 0.29
N SER A 724 -4.88 23.59 1.13
CA SER A 724 -4.89 23.71 2.60
C SER A 724 -3.47 23.86 3.16
N THR A 725 -3.28 24.80 4.10
CA THR A 725 -2.04 24.87 4.91
C THR A 725 -1.90 23.57 5.72
N LEU A 726 -0.72 22.96 5.67
CA LEU A 726 -0.42 21.80 6.50
C LEU A 726 -0.34 22.21 7.97
N LEU A 727 -1.05 21.45 8.81
CA LEU A 727 -1.06 21.61 10.26
C LEU A 727 -0.17 20.52 10.87
N PRO A 728 1.03 20.86 11.39
CA PRO A 728 1.88 19.90 12.08
C PRO A 728 1.42 19.68 13.51
N SER A 729 1.25 18.41 13.89
CA SER A 729 1.12 17.97 15.28
C SER A 729 2.28 17.07 15.63
N TYR A 730 3.15 17.51 16.54
CA TYR A 730 4.37 16.80 16.90
C TYR A 730 4.20 16.09 18.25
N ASP A 731 4.63 14.83 18.30
CA ASP A 731 4.72 14.02 19.50
C ASP A 731 6.19 13.93 19.96
N PRO A 732 6.59 14.63 21.04
CA PRO A 732 7.98 14.67 21.49
C PRO A 732 8.48 13.30 21.95
N ASP A 733 7.61 12.46 22.52
CA ASP A 733 8.00 11.15 23.05
C ASP A 733 8.48 10.18 21.95
N THR A 734 7.89 10.29 20.76
CA THR A 734 8.20 9.40 19.63
C THR A 734 9.03 10.06 18.55
N GLY A 735 9.14 11.38 18.56
CA GLY A 735 9.75 12.14 17.47
C GLY A 735 8.89 12.18 16.20
N LEU A 736 7.63 11.74 16.27
CA LEU A 736 6.73 11.72 15.11
C LEU A 736 6.00 13.05 14.92
N VAL A 737 5.86 13.46 13.67
CA VAL A 737 4.95 14.53 13.26
C VAL A 737 3.82 13.99 12.39
N PHE A 738 2.61 14.39 12.74
CA PHE A 738 1.39 14.16 12.00
C PHE A 738 1.05 15.43 11.22
N LEU A 739 0.91 15.30 9.91
CA LEU A 739 0.76 16.44 9.00
C LEU A 739 -0.51 16.28 8.18
N THR A 740 -1.42 17.25 8.30
CA THR A 740 -2.65 17.26 7.49
C THR A 740 -3.23 18.66 7.39
N GLY A 741 -3.92 18.97 6.29
CA GLY A 741 -4.65 20.22 6.12
C GLY A 741 -6.15 20.07 6.33
N LYS A 742 -6.84 21.20 6.54
CA LYS A 742 -8.31 21.21 6.58
C LYS A 742 -8.88 20.84 5.21
N GLY A 743 -9.68 19.79 5.15
CA GLY A 743 -10.25 19.25 3.92
C GLY A 743 -9.46 18.10 3.31
N ASP A 744 -8.33 17.71 3.92
CA ASP A 744 -7.55 16.57 3.46
C ASP A 744 -8.21 15.25 3.87
N THR A 745 -7.90 14.20 3.12
CA THR A 745 -8.26 12.80 3.41
C THR A 745 -7.08 11.99 3.94
N ARG A 746 -5.86 12.54 3.86
CA ARG A 746 -4.60 11.90 4.25
C ARG A 746 -3.95 12.66 5.40
N VAL A 747 -3.35 11.91 6.31
CA VAL A 747 -2.45 12.38 7.36
C VAL A 747 -1.09 11.76 7.10
N PHE A 748 -0.09 12.58 6.77
CA PHE A 748 1.28 12.12 6.59
C PHE A 748 1.94 11.94 7.97
N LEU A 749 2.76 10.90 8.10
CA LEU A 749 3.51 10.60 9.31
C LEU A 749 5.00 10.58 8.96
N TYR A 750 5.81 11.36 9.70
CA TYR A 750 7.26 11.38 9.57
C TYR A 750 7.89 11.31 10.96
N GLU A 751 8.93 10.51 11.13
CA GLU A 751 9.85 10.62 12.27
C GLU A 751 10.91 11.67 11.95
N LEU A 752 11.08 12.61 12.88
CA LEU A 752 12.02 13.71 12.75
C LEU A 752 13.29 13.42 13.52
N LEU A 753 14.42 13.66 12.87
CA LEU A 753 15.75 13.48 13.44
C LEU A 753 16.47 14.84 13.53
N PRO A 754 17.27 15.09 14.58
CA PRO A 754 18.05 16.31 14.72
C PRO A 754 19.20 16.40 13.70
N GLU A 755 19.58 15.26 13.10
CA GLU A 755 20.64 15.14 12.12
C GLU A 755 20.13 14.40 10.87
N ALA A 756 20.89 14.48 9.77
CA ALA A 756 20.53 13.84 8.51
C ALA A 756 20.23 12.33 8.70
N PRO A 757 19.17 11.78 8.07
CA PRO A 757 18.41 12.35 6.96
C PRO A 757 17.25 13.29 7.33
N PHE A 758 17.11 13.67 8.61
CA PHE A 758 16.09 14.60 9.15
C PHE A 758 14.64 14.12 9.09
N PHE A 759 14.19 13.56 7.96
CA PHE A 759 12.83 13.08 7.75
C PHE A 759 12.86 11.59 7.42
N LEU A 760 12.20 10.78 8.24
CA LEU A 760 11.96 9.37 7.96
C LEU A 760 10.45 9.14 7.75
N GLU A 761 10.07 8.81 6.52
CA GLU A 761 8.66 8.58 6.18
C GLU A 761 8.12 7.32 6.87
N CYS A 762 6.92 7.45 7.44
CA CYS A 762 6.14 6.36 8.02
C CYS A 762 4.85 6.14 7.23
N ASN A 763 4.16 5.03 7.49
CA ASN A 763 2.86 4.77 6.88
C ASN A 763 1.87 5.89 7.18
N SER A 764 1.36 6.52 6.12
CA SER A 764 0.34 7.56 6.23
C SER A 764 -1.02 6.96 6.59
N PHE A 765 -1.83 7.71 7.32
CA PHE A 765 -3.24 7.37 7.56
C PHE A 765 -4.12 8.01 6.48
N THR A 766 -5.02 7.23 5.87
CA THR A 766 -5.94 7.69 4.83
C THR A 766 -7.39 7.40 5.20
N SER A 767 -8.28 8.25 4.70
CA SER A 767 -9.72 8.24 4.94
C SER A 767 -10.45 8.39 3.61
N THR A 768 -11.66 7.84 3.52
CA THR A 768 -12.57 8.11 2.39
C THR A 768 -13.12 9.54 2.42
N ASP A 769 -13.29 10.09 3.63
CA ASP A 769 -13.93 11.38 3.84
C ASP A 769 -12.93 12.45 4.30
N PRO A 770 -13.07 13.71 3.82
CA PRO A 770 -12.22 14.80 4.25
C PRO A 770 -12.55 15.22 5.68
N HIS A 771 -11.50 15.42 6.48
CA HIS A 771 -11.65 15.96 7.84
C HIS A 771 -11.45 17.48 7.86
N LYS A 772 -12.19 18.15 8.73
CA LYS A 772 -12.14 19.61 8.96
C LYS A 772 -11.10 20.01 10.00
N GLY A 773 -10.61 19.06 10.76
CA GLY A 773 -9.52 19.24 11.71
C GLY A 773 -9.03 17.91 12.24
N PHE A 774 -7.83 17.94 12.79
CA PHE A 774 -7.16 16.79 13.39
C PHE A 774 -6.34 17.26 14.59
N VAL A 775 -6.61 16.74 15.79
CA VAL A 775 -5.93 17.17 17.04
C VAL A 775 -5.45 15.94 17.80
N LEU A 776 -4.18 15.93 18.20
CA LEU A 776 -3.63 14.90 19.10
C LEU A 776 -4.14 15.12 20.52
N LEU A 777 -4.49 14.01 21.19
CA LEU A 777 -4.78 13.98 22.61
C LEU A 777 -3.49 13.75 23.42
N PRO A 778 -3.47 14.12 24.70
CA PRO A 778 -2.34 13.85 25.58
C PRO A 778 -2.00 12.36 25.61
N LYS A 779 -0.70 12.05 25.70
CA LYS A 779 -0.18 10.67 25.73
C LYS A 779 -0.79 9.81 26.84
N SER A 780 -1.22 10.43 27.94
CA SER A 780 -1.93 9.76 29.04
C SER A 780 -3.24 9.09 28.63
N GLU A 781 -3.83 9.49 27.51
CA GLU A 781 -5.07 8.92 26.97
C GLU A 781 -4.82 7.72 26.04
N CYS A 782 -3.55 7.41 25.73
CA CYS A 782 -3.19 6.29 24.88
C CYS A 782 -3.29 4.96 25.65
N ASP A 783 -3.77 3.91 24.98
CA ASP A 783 -3.71 2.55 25.52
C ASP A 783 -2.33 1.92 25.28
N VAL A 784 -1.45 2.11 26.26
CA VAL A 784 -0.06 1.60 26.20
C VAL A 784 0.02 0.07 26.15
N ARG A 785 -1.00 -0.66 26.62
CA ARG A 785 -1.02 -2.14 26.57
C ARG A 785 -1.19 -2.63 25.14
N GLU A 786 -1.96 -1.89 24.34
CA GLU A 786 -2.14 -2.15 22.92
C GLU A 786 -1.06 -1.51 22.04
N VAL A 787 -0.01 -0.96 22.64
CA VAL A 787 1.07 -0.23 21.96
C VAL A 787 0.50 0.91 21.09
N GLU A 788 -0.55 1.55 21.61
CA GLU A 788 -1.12 2.76 21.05
C GLU A 788 -0.20 3.92 21.42
N PHE A 789 0.56 4.43 20.45
CA PHE A 789 1.52 5.50 20.72
C PHE A 789 0.92 6.88 20.49
N ALA A 790 -0.18 7.01 19.75
CA ALA A 790 -0.88 8.29 19.62
C ALA A 790 -2.39 8.10 19.48
N ARG A 791 -3.15 8.97 20.14
CA ARG A 791 -4.60 9.08 20.00
C ARG A 791 -4.96 10.45 19.47
N CYS A 792 -5.80 10.50 18.46
CA CYS A 792 -6.17 11.74 17.79
C CYS A 792 -7.70 11.85 17.70
N LEU A 793 -8.20 13.08 17.62
CA LEU A 793 -9.58 13.39 17.31
C LEU A 793 -9.66 13.92 15.89
N ARG A 794 -10.46 13.26 15.06
CA ARG A 794 -10.75 13.66 13.69
C ARG A 794 -12.11 14.33 13.63
N LEU A 795 -12.13 15.63 13.36
CA LEU A 795 -13.36 16.39 13.19
C LEU A 795 -13.84 16.28 11.73
N ARG A 796 -15.03 15.74 11.51
CA ARG A 796 -15.72 15.73 10.21
C ARG A 796 -16.78 16.81 10.15
N GLN A 797 -17.52 16.87 9.05
CA GLN A 797 -18.60 17.84 8.86
C GLN A 797 -19.73 17.70 9.90
N THR A 798 -19.99 16.48 10.38
CA THR A 798 -21.13 16.18 11.29
C THR A 798 -20.79 15.23 12.43
N SER A 799 -19.52 14.83 12.57
CA SER A 799 -19.06 13.91 13.59
C SER A 799 -17.67 14.26 14.10
N LEU A 800 -17.36 13.81 15.30
CA LEU A 800 -16.03 13.79 15.89
C LEU A 800 -15.66 12.33 16.16
N GLU A 801 -14.57 11.88 15.57
CA GLU A 801 -14.19 10.47 15.52
C GLU A 801 -12.79 10.27 16.11
N PRO A 802 -12.62 9.48 17.17
CA PRO A 802 -11.29 9.14 17.68
C PRO A 802 -10.54 8.20 16.72
N VAL A 803 -9.25 8.45 16.53
CA VAL A 803 -8.32 7.64 15.73
C VAL A 803 -7.16 7.21 16.60
N ALA A 804 -6.93 5.90 16.70
CA ALA A 804 -5.85 5.31 17.47
C ALA A 804 -4.73 4.84 16.53
N PHE A 805 -3.51 5.30 16.80
CA PHE A 805 -2.30 4.89 16.09
C PHE A 805 -1.53 3.87 16.92
N ARG A 806 -1.38 2.66 16.36
CA ARG A 806 -0.75 1.53 17.04
C ARG A 806 0.47 1.05 16.28
N LEU A 807 1.43 0.51 17.02
CA LEU A 807 2.59 -0.17 16.45
C LEU A 807 2.42 -1.70 16.60
N PRO A 808 2.48 -2.48 15.51
CA PRO A 808 2.35 -3.93 15.61
C PRO A 808 3.54 -4.53 16.39
N ARG A 809 3.24 -5.12 17.56
CA ARG A 809 4.18 -5.81 18.45
C ARG A 809 3.62 -7.17 18.84
N VAL A 810 4.50 -8.16 18.95
CA VAL A 810 4.16 -9.55 19.29
C VAL A 810 4.02 -9.74 20.80
N ARG A 811 4.93 -9.12 21.57
CA ARG A 811 5.07 -9.31 23.03
C ARG A 811 4.36 -8.23 23.84
N LYS A 812 3.05 -8.07 23.63
CA LYS A 812 2.23 -7.01 24.27
C LYS A 812 2.06 -7.19 25.78
N GLU A 813 2.37 -8.38 26.30
CA GLU A 813 2.40 -8.67 27.73
C GLU A 813 3.50 -7.92 28.48
N PHE A 814 4.52 -7.43 27.78
CA PHE A 814 5.56 -6.56 28.31
C PHE A 814 5.30 -5.09 27.95
N PHE A 815 5.67 -4.19 28.86
CA PHE A 815 5.64 -2.76 28.60
C PHE A 815 6.73 -2.38 27.58
N GLN A 816 6.33 -1.72 26.49
CA GLN A 816 7.24 -1.38 25.38
C GLN A 816 8.04 -0.11 25.70
N ASP A 817 9.03 -0.21 26.59
CA ASP A 817 9.88 0.91 27.05
C ASP A 817 10.79 1.49 25.96
N ASP A 818 10.90 0.84 24.80
CA ASP A 818 11.54 1.36 23.58
C ASP A 818 10.64 2.31 22.77
N VAL A 819 9.33 2.21 22.96
CA VAL A 819 8.29 3.03 22.29
C VAL A 819 7.80 4.16 23.20
N PHE A 820 7.68 3.89 24.50
CA PHE A 820 7.18 4.81 25.50
C PHE A 820 8.31 5.23 26.46
N PRO A 821 9.09 6.28 26.12
CA PRO A 821 9.99 6.89 27.09
C PRO A 821 9.19 7.57 28.22
N ASP A 822 9.89 8.10 29.21
CA ASP A 822 9.23 8.91 30.25
C ASP A 822 8.60 10.16 29.60
N THR A 823 7.28 10.27 29.75
CA THR A 823 6.46 11.32 29.11
C THR A 823 6.42 12.57 30.00
N ALA A 824 6.49 13.74 29.40
CA ALA A 824 6.32 15.00 30.13
C ALA A 824 4.89 15.17 30.70
N VAL A 825 4.81 15.49 31.98
CA VAL A 825 3.57 15.85 32.68
C VAL A 825 3.11 17.23 32.19
N SER A 826 2.15 17.24 31.27
CA SER A 826 1.65 18.46 30.63
C SER A 826 0.51 19.14 31.39
N TRP A 827 -0.09 18.47 32.37
CA TRP A 827 -1.25 18.98 33.12
C TRP A 827 -0.90 19.65 34.45
N GLU A 828 0.38 19.72 34.81
CA GLU A 828 0.86 20.39 36.02
C GLU A 828 1.91 21.45 35.68
N PRO A 829 1.77 22.68 36.20
CA PRO A 829 2.73 23.73 35.93
C PRO A 829 3.98 23.55 36.79
N VAL A 830 5.15 23.76 36.19
CA VAL A 830 6.45 23.77 36.89
C VAL A 830 6.69 25.12 37.57
N LEU A 831 6.20 26.20 36.95
CA LEU A 831 6.40 27.57 37.41
C LEU A 831 5.08 28.33 37.52
N SER A 832 5.07 29.36 38.35
CA SER A 832 4.04 30.40 38.29
C SER A 832 4.41 31.47 37.25
N ALA A 833 3.42 32.20 36.73
CA ALA A 833 3.65 33.36 35.87
C ALA A 833 4.66 34.35 36.47
N LYS A 834 4.51 34.68 37.77
CA LYS A 834 5.42 35.59 38.48
C LYS A 834 6.86 35.08 38.49
N ALA A 835 7.08 33.79 38.73
CA ALA A 835 8.41 33.20 38.75
C ALA A 835 9.07 33.23 37.37
N TRP A 836 8.34 32.82 36.33
CA TRP A 836 8.85 32.81 34.96
C TRP A 836 9.14 34.22 34.45
N LEU A 837 8.23 35.18 34.63
CA LEU A 837 8.43 36.60 34.30
C LEU A 837 9.58 37.22 35.10
N GLY A 838 9.83 36.72 36.32
CA GLY A 838 10.97 37.11 37.15
C GLY A 838 12.31 36.48 36.73
N GLY A 839 12.35 35.71 35.63
CA GLY A 839 13.57 35.13 35.08
C GLY A 839 13.83 33.67 35.45
N ALA A 840 12.95 33.01 36.22
CA ALA A 840 13.13 31.60 36.57
C ALA A 840 12.89 30.67 35.37
N ASN A 841 13.61 29.54 35.34
CA ASN A 841 13.47 28.48 34.36
C ASN A 841 13.00 27.19 35.03
N GLY A 842 12.16 26.42 34.34
CA GLY A 842 11.58 25.17 34.83
C GLY A 842 12.04 24.00 33.98
N GLN A 843 12.10 22.81 34.57
CA GLN A 843 12.27 21.56 33.83
C GLN A 843 10.96 20.76 33.92
N PRO A 844 10.49 20.16 32.81
CA PRO A 844 9.28 19.36 32.83
C PRO A 844 9.46 18.16 33.78
N GLN A 845 8.43 17.88 34.57
CA GLN A 845 8.35 16.63 35.29
C GLN A 845 8.06 15.51 34.30
N LEU A 846 8.80 14.40 34.40
CA LEU A 846 8.60 13.23 33.56
C LEU A 846 7.90 12.12 34.35
N LEU A 847 7.06 11.35 33.68
CA LEU A 847 6.31 10.24 34.26
C LEU A 847 6.38 9.02 33.33
N CYS A 848 6.71 7.87 33.91
CA CYS A 848 6.66 6.60 33.20
C CYS A 848 5.21 6.15 33.00
N LEU A 849 4.83 5.83 31.76
CA LEU A 849 3.49 5.33 31.43
C LEU A 849 3.33 3.81 31.65
N GLN A 850 4.29 3.15 32.28
CA GLN A 850 4.26 1.72 32.55
C GLN A 850 3.06 1.33 33.44
N PRO A 851 2.16 0.46 32.96
CA PRO A 851 1.05 -0.02 33.78
C PRO A 851 1.53 -0.82 34.99
N PRO A 852 0.82 -0.76 36.14
CA PRO A 852 1.13 -1.59 37.29
C PRO A 852 1.16 -3.08 36.95
N GLY A 853 2.21 -3.77 37.36
CA GLY A 853 2.38 -5.23 37.16
C GLY A 853 2.93 -5.64 35.79
N MET A 854 3.08 -4.73 34.82
CA MET A 854 3.83 -5.04 33.58
C MET A 854 5.32 -4.93 33.81
N THR A 855 6.11 -5.80 33.19
CA THR A 855 7.58 -5.72 33.18
C THR A 855 8.04 -5.05 31.88
N PRO A 856 9.08 -4.19 31.88
CA PRO A 856 9.60 -3.60 30.65
C PRO A 856 10.14 -4.66 29.69
N VAL A 857 9.98 -4.45 28.38
CA VAL A 857 10.44 -5.39 27.35
C VAL A 857 11.96 -5.51 27.34
N SER A 858 12.68 -4.45 27.72
CA SER A 858 14.13 -4.47 27.92
C SER A 858 14.61 -5.46 29.01
N GLN A 859 13.77 -5.76 30.00
CA GLN A 859 14.06 -6.69 31.10
C GLN A 859 13.50 -8.09 30.86
N ALA A 860 12.76 -8.27 29.77
CA ALA A 860 12.10 -9.51 29.48
C ALA A 860 13.12 -10.61 29.10
N PRO A 861 12.88 -11.88 29.46
CA PRO A 861 13.79 -12.97 29.12
C PRO A 861 14.09 -12.97 27.62
N ARG A 862 15.38 -13.13 27.27
CA ARG A 862 15.79 -13.29 25.88
C ARG A 862 15.13 -14.53 25.32
N GLU A 863 14.37 -14.38 24.23
CA GLU A 863 13.88 -15.52 23.48
C GLU A 863 15.05 -16.43 23.14
N ALA A 864 14.94 -17.71 23.51
CA ALA A 864 15.80 -18.72 22.92
C ALA A 864 15.64 -18.59 21.40
N PRO A 865 16.73 -18.56 20.61
CA PRO A 865 16.61 -18.49 19.17
C PRO A 865 15.65 -19.59 18.76
N ALA A 866 14.54 -19.22 18.11
CA ALA A 866 13.56 -20.17 17.63
C ALA A 866 14.36 -21.26 16.92
N ARG A 867 14.34 -22.49 17.47
CA ARG A 867 15.00 -23.62 16.84
C ARG A 867 14.51 -23.59 15.41
N ARG A 868 15.45 -23.43 14.46
CA ARG A 868 15.12 -23.55 13.03
C ARG A 868 14.29 -24.81 12.92
N ALA A 869 13.02 -24.65 12.55
CA ALA A 869 12.20 -25.82 12.26
C ALA A 869 13.01 -26.61 11.23
N PRO A 870 13.34 -27.89 11.48
CA PRO A 870 13.95 -28.70 10.46
C PRO A 870 13.04 -28.65 9.22
N SER A 871 13.64 -28.81 8.04
CA SER A 871 12.89 -28.76 6.79
C SER A 871 11.65 -29.65 6.88
N SER A 872 10.56 -29.24 6.22
CA SER A 872 9.32 -30.00 6.15
C SER A 872 9.53 -31.46 5.71
N ALA A 873 10.61 -31.73 4.98
CA ALA A 873 11.08 -33.08 4.65
C ALA A 873 11.54 -33.90 5.86
N LEU A 874 12.38 -33.34 6.75
CA LEU A 874 12.82 -34.01 7.99
C LEU A 874 11.68 -34.14 9.02
N TYR A 875 10.75 -33.18 9.05
CA TYR A 875 9.58 -33.21 9.93
C TYR A 875 8.58 -34.34 9.58
N LEU A 876 8.53 -34.75 8.32
CA LEU A 876 7.66 -35.83 7.85
C LEU A 876 8.24 -37.23 8.11
N GLU A 877 9.57 -37.36 8.17
CA GLU A 877 10.27 -38.65 8.31
C GLU A 877 10.48 -39.10 9.78
N GLU A 878 10.65 -38.18 10.73
CA GLU A 878 11.06 -38.56 12.11
C GLU A 878 9.92 -38.71 13.13
N LYS A 879 8.72 -38.19 12.87
CA LYS A 879 7.63 -38.13 13.87
C LYS A 879 6.41 -38.97 13.48
N SER A 880 5.90 -39.75 14.44
CA SER A 880 4.69 -40.55 14.24
C SER A 880 3.45 -39.67 14.09
N ASP A 881 2.42 -40.18 13.42
CA ASP A 881 1.18 -39.43 13.20
C ASP A 881 0.46 -39.04 14.51
N GLN A 882 0.72 -39.75 15.62
CA GLN A 882 0.24 -39.37 16.95
C GLN A 882 0.94 -38.11 17.47
N GLN A 883 2.25 -37.98 17.28
CA GLN A 883 2.99 -36.78 17.70
C GLN A 883 2.61 -35.55 16.87
N LYS A 884 2.35 -35.76 15.57
CA LYS A 884 1.82 -34.71 14.68
C LYS A 884 0.45 -34.23 15.17
N ASN A 885 -0.41 -35.15 15.60
CA ASN A 885 -1.75 -34.82 16.09
C ASN A 885 -1.72 -34.10 17.45
N GLU A 886 -0.83 -34.48 18.37
CA GLU A 886 -0.63 -33.79 19.64
C GLU A 886 -0.05 -32.38 19.47
N GLU A 887 0.90 -32.18 18.57
CA GLU A 887 1.43 -30.83 18.27
C GLU A 887 0.36 -29.94 17.62
N LEU A 888 -0.50 -30.51 16.77
CA LEU A 888 -1.60 -29.78 16.14
C LEU A 888 -2.69 -29.44 17.17
N LEU A 889 -2.96 -30.34 18.12
CA LEU A 889 -3.85 -30.11 19.25
C LEU A 889 -3.28 -29.03 20.18
N ASN A 890 -1.99 -29.08 20.51
CA ASN A 890 -1.32 -28.07 21.31
C ASN A 890 -1.25 -26.71 20.60
N ALA A 891 -1.06 -26.69 19.27
CA ALA A 891 -1.11 -25.47 18.47
C ALA A 891 -2.52 -24.88 18.38
N MET A 892 -3.56 -25.74 18.31
CA MET A 892 -4.95 -25.31 18.43
C MET A 892 -5.24 -24.73 19.82
N VAL A 893 -4.80 -25.39 20.89
CA VAL A 893 -4.97 -24.94 22.28
C VAL A 893 -4.24 -23.61 22.51
N ALA A 894 -3.01 -23.46 22.00
CA ALA A 894 -2.25 -22.22 22.07
C ALA A 894 -2.91 -21.07 21.29
N LYS A 895 -3.54 -21.37 20.14
CA LYS A 895 -4.32 -20.38 19.38
C LYS A 895 -5.66 -20.04 20.02
N LEU A 896 -6.20 -20.92 20.88
CA LEU A 896 -7.47 -20.72 21.56
C LEU A 896 -7.34 -19.83 22.81
N GLY A 897 -6.14 -19.64 23.36
CA GLY A 897 -5.86 -18.72 24.47
C GLY A 897 -6.60 -19.07 25.78
N ASN A 898 -6.05 -18.68 26.92
CA ASN A 898 -6.70 -18.87 28.22
C ASN A 898 -8.01 -18.06 28.28
N ARG A 899 -9.15 -18.75 28.17
CA ARG A 899 -10.50 -18.20 28.39
C ARG A 899 -10.77 -18.03 29.88
N GLU A 900 -10.32 -16.92 30.44
CA GLU A 900 -10.89 -16.33 31.67
C GLU A 900 -11.51 -14.94 31.43
N ASP A 901 -11.76 -14.56 30.16
CA ASP A 901 -12.59 -13.40 29.88
C ASP A 901 -14.07 -13.78 29.97
N PRO A 902 -14.89 -13.05 30.76
CA PRO A 902 -16.33 -13.27 30.79
C PRO A 902 -16.92 -13.09 29.40
N LEU A 903 -17.88 -13.95 29.05
CA LEU A 903 -18.48 -13.93 27.73
C LEU A 903 -19.24 -12.60 27.58
N PRO A 904 -19.28 -12.01 26.37
CA PRO A 904 -20.06 -10.80 26.11
C PRO A 904 -21.53 -10.91 26.53
N GLN A 905 -22.04 -12.13 26.67
CA GLN A 905 -23.37 -12.49 27.15
C GLN A 905 -23.64 -12.04 28.60
N ASP A 906 -22.60 -11.96 29.43
CA ASP A 906 -22.69 -11.51 30.83
C ASP A 906 -22.93 -9.99 30.94
N SER A 907 -22.94 -9.27 29.81
CA SER A 907 -23.18 -7.82 29.72
C SER A 907 -24.52 -7.41 29.09
N PHE A 908 -25.38 -8.38 28.75
CA PHE A 908 -26.70 -8.12 28.15
C PHE A 908 -27.84 -8.43 29.13
N GLU A 909 -28.28 -7.44 29.90
CA GLU A 909 -29.67 -7.43 30.41
C GLU A 909 -30.53 -6.61 29.44
N GLY A 910 -31.60 -7.22 28.90
CA GLY A 910 -32.67 -6.46 28.25
C GLY A 910 -33.25 -6.98 26.92
N VAL A 911 -33.05 -8.24 26.54
CA VAL A 911 -33.80 -8.85 25.43
C VAL A 911 -34.77 -9.87 25.99
N ASP A 912 -36.06 -9.70 25.73
CA ASP A 912 -37.13 -10.59 26.21
C ASP A 912 -36.87 -12.03 25.73
N GLU A 913 -36.96 -13.01 26.64
CA GLU A 913 -36.53 -14.40 26.38
C GLU A 913 -37.27 -15.03 25.18
N ASP A 914 -38.52 -14.61 24.96
CA ASP A 914 -39.37 -15.04 23.85
C ASP A 914 -38.93 -14.47 22.50
N GLU A 915 -38.28 -13.30 22.47
CA GLU A 915 -37.73 -12.68 21.27
C GLU A 915 -36.36 -13.29 20.90
N TRP A 916 -35.55 -13.60 21.91
CA TRP A 916 -34.28 -14.33 21.75
C TRP A 916 -34.55 -15.74 21.20
N ALA A 917 -35.53 -16.47 21.75
CA ALA A 917 -35.89 -17.80 21.28
C ALA A 917 -36.31 -17.82 19.79
N LYS A 918 -37.00 -16.76 19.32
CA LYS A 918 -37.36 -16.60 17.90
C LYS A 918 -36.13 -16.37 17.01
N TYR A 919 -35.20 -15.51 17.42
CA TYR A 919 -33.97 -15.24 16.65
C TYR A 919 -33.05 -16.47 16.58
N LEU A 920 -32.87 -17.19 17.70
CA LEU A 920 -32.05 -18.40 17.73
C LEU A 920 -32.67 -19.52 16.88
N ALA A 921 -34.01 -19.68 16.92
CA ALA A 921 -34.73 -20.62 16.07
C ALA A 921 -34.54 -20.29 14.58
N GLN A 922 -34.59 -19.01 14.21
CA GLN A 922 -34.41 -18.56 12.84
C GLN A 922 -32.98 -18.83 12.33
N ILE A 923 -31.97 -18.60 13.17
CA ILE A 923 -30.55 -18.88 12.85
C ILE A 923 -30.31 -20.39 12.72
N ILE A 924 -30.85 -21.20 13.62
CA ILE A 924 -30.70 -22.66 13.57
C ILE A 924 -31.42 -23.24 12.34
N VAL A 925 -32.62 -22.76 12.01
CA VAL A 925 -33.36 -23.19 10.82
C VAL A 925 -32.64 -22.78 9.54
N MET A 926 -32.06 -21.58 9.49
CA MET A 926 -31.28 -21.12 8.35
C MET A 926 -29.98 -21.93 8.20
N GLY A 927 -29.33 -22.29 9.31
CA GLY A 927 -28.20 -23.22 9.33
C GLY A 927 -28.55 -24.63 8.85
N VAL A 928 -29.68 -25.19 9.30
CA VAL A 928 -30.17 -26.51 8.88
C VAL A 928 -30.59 -26.50 7.40
N GLN A 929 -31.15 -25.40 6.88
CA GLN A 929 -31.46 -25.26 5.46
C GLN A 929 -30.20 -25.15 4.59
N VAL A 930 -29.17 -24.42 5.04
CA VAL A 930 -27.89 -24.30 4.31
C VAL A 930 -27.14 -25.62 4.29
N VAL A 931 -27.01 -26.28 5.45
CA VAL A 931 -26.33 -27.58 5.58
C VAL A 931 -27.15 -28.69 4.92
N GLY A 932 -28.47 -28.70 5.07
CA GLY A 932 -29.37 -29.67 4.46
C GLY A 932 -29.43 -29.56 2.93
N ARG A 933 -29.35 -28.34 2.37
CA ARG A 933 -29.24 -28.14 0.92
C ARG A 933 -27.89 -28.57 0.39
N ALA A 934 -26.79 -28.32 1.11
CA ALA A 934 -25.47 -28.81 0.74
C ALA A 934 -25.40 -30.35 0.77
N PHE A 935 -25.96 -30.97 1.82
CA PHE A 935 -26.03 -32.43 1.98
C PHE A 935 -26.92 -33.09 0.92
N ALA A 936 -28.08 -32.51 0.61
CA ALA A 936 -28.95 -32.98 -0.48
C ALA A 936 -28.30 -32.83 -1.87
N ARG A 937 -27.43 -31.83 -2.06
CA ARG A 937 -26.67 -31.64 -3.30
C ARG A 937 -25.58 -32.70 -3.46
N ALA A 938 -24.88 -33.02 -2.37
CA ALA A 938 -23.89 -34.11 -2.32
C ALA A 938 -24.55 -35.47 -2.59
N LEU A 939 -25.68 -35.79 -1.94
CA LEU A 939 -26.43 -37.03 -2.18
C LEU A 939 -26.93 -37.15 -3.64
N ARG A 940 -27.37 -36.05 -4.27
CA ARG A 940 -27.76 -36.05 -5.69
C ARG A 940 -26.58 -36.24 -6.63
N GLN A 941 -25.42 -35.67 -6.30
CA GLN A 941 -24.20 -35.83 -7.08
C GLN A 941 -23.68 -37.28 -7.01
N GLU A 942 -23.73 -37.91 -5.84
CA GLU A 942 -23.36 -39.33 -5.71
C GLU A 942 -24.37 -40.27 -6.39
N PHE A 943 -25.67 -40.02 -6.27
CA PHE A 943 -26.66 -40.82 -7.01
C PHE A 943 -26.52 -40.66 -8.52
N ALA A 944 -26.20 -39.46 -9.01
CA ALA A 944 -25.94 -39.21 -10.42
C ALA A 944 -24.65 -39.90 -10.88
N ALA A 945 -23.60 -39.90 -10.06
CA ALA A 945 -22.34 -40.60 -10.33
C ALA A 945 -22.53 -42.13 -10.30
N SER A 946 -23.30 -42.66 -9.35
CA SER A 946 -23.62 -44.09 -9.26
C SER A 946 -24.51 -44.56 -10.41
N ARG A 947 -25.43 -43.71 -10.89
CA ARG A 947 -26.27 -44.01 -12.06
C ARG A 947 -25.48 -43.93 -13.35
N ALA A 948 -24.61 -42.93 -13.50
CA ALA A 948 -23.67 -42.83 -14.62
C ALA A 948 -22.70 -44.04 -14.65
N ALA A 949 -22.25 -44.52 -13.49
CA ALA A 949 -21.42 -45.71 -13.37
C ALA A 949 -22.18 -47.02 -13.67
N ALA A 950 -23.50 -47.06 -13.45
CA ALA A 950 -24.36 -48.18 -13.83
C ALA A 950 -24.68 -48.17 -15.34
N ASP A 951 -24.94 -46.98 -15.90
CA ASP A 951 -25.17 -46.78 -17.34
C ASP A 951 -23.91 -47.09 -18.16
N ALA A 952 -22.73 -46.74 -17.65
CA ALA A 952 -21.44 -47.10 -18.25
C ALA A 952 -21.15 -48.62 -18.25
N ARG A 953 -21.87 -49.42 -17.44
CA ARG A 953 -21.71 -50.89 -17.36
C ARG A 953 -22.71 -51.67 -18.21
N GLY A 954 -23.55 -51.02 -19.00
CA GLY A 954 -24.30 -51.64 -20.09
C GLY A 954 -25.12 -52.88 -19.70
N ARG A 955 -26.05 -52.77 -18.75
CA ARG A 955 -27.07 -53.81 -18.50
C ARG A 955 -28.49 -53.24 -18.55
N ALA A 956 -29.16 -53.51 -19.66
CA ALA A 956 -30.61 -53.42 -19.79
C ALA A 956 -31.26 -54.63 -19.11
N GLY A 957 -32.32 -54.40 -18.31
CA GLY A 957 -33.29 -55.42 -17.93
C GLY A 957 -33.13 -56.02 -16.53
N HIS A 958 -34.03 -55.60 -15.65
CA HIS A 958 -34.60 -56.25 -14.45
C HIS A 958 -33.75 -57.21 -13.59
N GLN A 959 -33.71 -56.85 -12.30
CA GLN A 959 -33.29 -57.63 -11.13
C GLN A 959 -31.78 -57.94 -11.03
N SER A 960 -31.07 -57.02 -10.36
CA SER A 960 -29.87 -57.37 -9.61
C SER A 960 -29.90 -56.63 -8.28
N ALA A 961 -30.50 -57.26 -7.28
CA ALA A 961 -30.22 -56.96 -5.89
C ALA A 961 -28.75 -57.32 -5.63
N ALA A 962 -27.88 -56.31 -5.67
CA ALA A 962 -26.55 -56.38 -5.09
C ALA A 962 -26.39 -55.12 -4.24
N ALA A 963 -26.50 -55.35 -2.94
CA ALA A 963 -26.47 -54.40 -1.85
C ALA A 963 -25.48 -53.25 -2.07
N SER A 964 -26.02 -52.03 -2.13
CA SER A 964 -25.30 -50.86 -1.68
C SER A 964 -25.03 -51.05 -0.19
N ASN A 965 -23.78 -51.31 0.20
CA ASN A 965 -23.36 -51.32 1.61
C ASN A 965 -23.26 -49.89 2.17
N LEU A 966 -24.27 -49.06 1.91
CA LEU A 966 -24.65 -47.98 2.80
C LEU A 966 -25.58 -48.59 3.85
N SER A 967 -25.02 -49.36 4.78
CA SER A 967 -25.76 -49.81 5.95
C SER A 967 -25.88 -48.65 6.94
N GLY A 968 -27.03 -47.98 6.98
CA GLY A 968 -27.35 -47.15 8.15
C GLY A 968 -28.49 -46.14 8.03
N LEU A 969 -28.96 -45.82 6.82
CA LEU A 969 -30.08 -44.88 6.63
C LEU A 969 -31.20 -45.57 5.87
N SER A 970 -32.33 -45.78 6.55
CA SER A 970 -33.53 -46.29 5.90
C SER A 970 -34.03 -45.28 4.87
N LEU A 971 -34.64 -45.78 3.78
CA LEU A 971 -35.23 -44.93 2.74
C LEU A 971 -36.28 -43.95 3.33
N GLN A 972 -36.89 -44.33 4.46
CA GLN A 972 -37.83 -43.53 5.22
C GLN A 972 -37.16 -42.33 5.95
N GLU A 973 -35.95 -42.50 6.48
CA GLU A 973 -35.17 -41.43 7.13
C GLU A 973 -34.62 -40.43 6.10
N ALA A 974 -34.16 -40.91 4.95
CA ALA A 974 -33.77 -40.04 3.85
C ALA A 974 -34.94 -39.22 3.30
N GLN A 975 -36.15 -39.81 3.23
CA GLN A 975 -37.37 -39.12 2.83
C GLN A 975 -37.81 -38.06 3.86
N GLN A 976 -37.67 -38.33 5.16
CA GLN A 976 -37.99 -37.36 6.22
C GLN A 976 -37.07 -36.14 6.17
N ILE A 977 -35.76 -36.34 5.98
CA ILE A 977 -34.79 -35.23 5.85
C ILE A 977 -35.09 -34.38 4.62
N LEU A 978 -35.45 -35.00 3.50
CA LEU A 978 -35.84 -34.29 2.27
C LEU A 978 -37.17 -33.55 2.40
N ASN A 979 -38.11 -34.04 3.21
CA ASN A 979 -39.39 -33.37 3.46
C ASN A 979 -39.24 -32.15 4.38
N VAL A 980 -38.33 -32.18 5.35
CA VAL A 980 -38.03 -31.01 6.23
C VAL A 980 -37.43 -29.87 5.42
N CYS A 981 -36.60 -30.17 4.41
CA CYS A 981 -36.00 -29.17 3.53
C CYS A 981 -36.99 -28.49 2.55
N LYS A 982 -38.25 -28.94 2.50
CA LYS A 982 -39.30 -28.40 1.62
C LYS A 982 -40.38 -27.59 2.34
N LEU A 983 -40.35 -27.53 3.67
CA LEU A 983 -41.34 -26.80 4.47
C LEU A 983 -41.20 -25.28 4.30
N SER A 984 -42.32 -24.57 4.18
CA SER A 984 -42.32 -23.11 4.17
C SER A 984 -42.04 -22.53 5.55
N PRO A 985 -41.54 -21.28 5.66
CA PRO A 985 -41.34 -20.62 6.95
C PRO A 985 -42.60 -20.61 7.84
N GLU A 986 -43.80 -20.50 7.25
CA GLU A 986 -45.07 -20.54 8.01
C GLU A 986 -45.44 -21.94 8.52
N GLU A 987 -45.11 -23.00 7.77
CA GLU A 987 -45.35 -24.39 8.19
C GLU A 987 -44.41 -24.81 9.33
N VAL A 988 -43.18 -24.30 9.33
CA VAL A 988 -42.19 -24.51 10.40
C VAL A 988 -42.63 -23.85 11.69
N GLN A 989 -43.19 -22.63 11.63
CA GLN A 989 -43.73 -21.92 12.79
C GLN A 989 -44.89 -22.69 13.45
N LYS A 990 -45.75 -23.32 12.64
CA LYS A 990 -46.91 -24.09 13.13
C LYS A 990 -46.51 -25.42 13.79
N ASN A 991 -45.43 -26.05 13.31
CA ASN A 991 -44.89 -27.27 13.90
C ASN A 991 -44.04 -27.00 15.17
N TYR A 992 -43.54 -25.77 15.33
CA TYR A 992 -42.76 -25.34 16.49
C TYR A 992 -43.55 -25.47 17.80
N GLU A 993 -44.84 -25.12 17.80
CA GLU A 993 -45.71 -25.25 18.97
C GLU A 993 -46.03 -26.70 19.35
N HIS A 994 -45.94 -27.64 18.40
CA HIS A 994 -46.34 -29.03 18.57
C HIS A 994 -45.16 -29.97 18.89
N LEU A 995 -43.94 -29.64 18.43
CA LEU A 995 -42.73 -30.45 18.67
C LEU A 995 -42.10 -30.21 20.05
N PHE A 996 -42.29 -29.03 20.67
CA PHE A 996 -41.62 -28.66 21.92
C PHE A 996 -42.55 -28.54 23.14
N LYS A 997 -43.87 -28.75 22.99
CA LYS A 997 -44.79 -28.91 24.14
C LYS A 997 -44.81 -30.32 24.75
N VAL A 998 -44.19 -31.30 24.10
CA VAL A 998 -44.24 -32.71 24.54
C VAL A 998 -43.04 -33.13 25.39
N ASN A 999 -41.96 -32.35 25.44
CA ASN A 999 -40.83 -32.65 26.32
C ASN A 999 -40.53 -31.50 27.27
N ASP A 1000 -40.60 -31.85 28.54
CA ASP A 1000 -40.54 -30.97 29.69
C ASP A 1000 -39.19 -30.24 29.80
N LYS A 1001 -39.25 -29.10 30.50
CA LYS A 1001 -38.20 -28.08 30.61
C LYS A 1001 -36.93 -28.61 31.28
N SER A 1002 -35.92 -28.97 30.48
CA SER A 1002 -34.51 -28.74 30.77
C SER A 1002 -33.64 -29.25 29.61
N VAL A 1003 -32.72 -28.40 29.14
CA VAL A 1003 -31.50 -28.70 28.38
C VAL A 1003 -31.46 -30.11 27.75
N GLY A 1004 -31.95 -30.31 26.52
CA GLY A 1004 -31.88 -31.65 25.92
C GLY A 1004 -32.19 -31.82 24.43
N GLY A 1005 -32.94 -30.92 23.79
CA GLY A 1005 -33.36 -31.13 22.38
C GLY A 1005 -32.26 -30.89 21.33
N SER A 1006 -31.50 -29.80 21.46
CA SER A 1006 -30.47 -29.39 20.48
C SER A 1006 -29.25 -30.32 20.50
N PHE A 1007 -28.84 -30.76 21.70
CA PHE A 1007 -27.71 -31.66 21.89
C PHE A 1007 -27.94 -33.04 21.27
N TYR A 1008 -29.19 -33.52 21.22
CA TYR A 1008 -29.50 -34.85 20.67
C TYR A 1008 -29.29 -34.94 19.15
N LEU A 1009 -29.64 -33.87 18.39
CA LEU A 1009 -29.41 -33.84 16.94
C LEU A 1009 -27.94 -33.58 16.58
N GLN A 1010 -27.25 -32.67 17.29
CA GLN A 1010 -25.82 -32.45 17.10
C GLN A 1010 -24.99 -33.71 17.43
N SER A 1011 -25.33 -34.40 18.53
CA SER A 1011 -24.75 -35.70 18.92
C SER A 1011 -24.89 -36.75 17.82
N LYS A 1012 -26.07 -36.85 17.18
CA LYS A 1012 -26.28 -37.83 16.12
C LYS A 1012 -25.53 -37.50 14.83
N VAL A 1013 -25.40 -36.22 14.47
CA VAL A 1013 -24.64 -35.80 13.28
C VAL A 1013 -23.13 -35.98 13.47
N VAL A 1014 -22.62 -35.66 14.68
CA VAL A 1014 -21.21 -35.86 15.02
C VAL A 1014 -20.87 -37.35 15.08
N ARG A 1015 -21.70 -38.18 15.72
CA ARG A 1015 -21.51 -39.66 15.72
C ARG A 1015 -21.62 -40.30 14.34
N ALA A 1016 -22.47 -39.76 13.46
CA ALA A 1016 -22.58 -40.25 12.09
C ALA A 1016 -21.33 -39.91 11.27
N LYS A 1017 -20.71 -38.75 11.51
CA LYS A 1017 -19.44 -38.37 10.89
C LYS A 1017 -18.25 -39.19 11.41
N GLU A 1018 -18.16 -39.36 12.73
CA GLU A 1018 -17.09 -40.16 13.35
C GLU A 1018 -17.09 -41.62 12.87
N ARG A 1019 -18.29 -42.23 12.72
CA ARG A 1019 -18.41 -43.59 12.15
C ARG A 1019 -18.01 -43.66 10.68
N LEU A 1020 -18.31 -42.63 9.89
CA LEU A 1020 -17.92 -42.57 8.48
C LEU A 1020 -16.40 -42.48 8.32
N ASP A 1021 -15.74 -41.66 9.14
CA ASP A 1021 -14.28 -41.50 9.13
C ASP A 1021 -13.55 -42.78 9.63
N GLU A 1022 -14.17 -43.54 10.53
CA GLU A 1022 -13.64 -44.82 11.04
C GLU A 1022 -13.75 -45.95 9.99
N GLU A 1023 -14.86 -46.01 9.25
CA GLU A 1023 -15.02 -47.00 8.16
C GLU A 1023 -14.13 -46.68 6.94
N LEU A 1024 -13.93 -45.40 6.60
CA LEU A 1024 -12.99 -45.00 5.54
C LEU A 1024 -11.55 -45.39 5.87
N LYS A 1025 -11.18 -45.42 7.16
CA LYS A 1025 -9.88 -45.91 7.62
C LYS A 1025 -9.75 -47.43 7.50
N ILE A 1026 -10.79 -48.18 7.90
CA ILE A 1026 -10.80 -49.65 7.75
C ILE A 1026 -10.68 -50.04 6.27
N GLN A 1027 -11.38 -49.34 5.39
CA GLN A 1027 -11.36 -49.58 3.95
C GLN A 1027 -10.02 -49.22 3.29
N ALA A 1028 -9.32 -48.20 3.81
CA ALA A 1028 -7.96 -47.86 3.39
C ALA A 1028 -6.92 -48.90 3.86
N GLN A 1029 -7.22 -49.61 4.96
CA GLN A 1029 -6.36 -50.64 5.54
C GLN A 1029 -6.55 -52.00 4.83
N GLU A 1030 -7.78 -52.37 4.49
CA GLU A 1030 -8.08 -53.56 3.66
C GLU A 1030 -7.54 -53.42 2.22
N ASN A 1031 -7.57 -52.21 1.65
CA ASN A 1031 -6.96 -51.93 0.33
C ASN A 1031 -5.41 -52.01 0.35
N ARG A 1032 -4.77 -51.87 1.51
CA ARG A 1032 -3.32 -52.06 1.67
C ARG A 1032 -2.94 -53.53 1.85
N GLU A 1033 -3.78 -54.35 2.48
CA GLU A 1033 -3.52 -55.78 2.66
C GLU A 1033 -3.89 -56.62 1.42
N GLY A 1034 -4.76 -56.11 0.53
CA GLY A 1034 -5.18 -56.80 -0.70
C GLY A 1034 -4.24 -56.72 -1.92
N THR A 1035 -3.02 -56.16 -1.80
CA THR A 1035 -2.03 -56.07 -2.90
C THR A 1035 -0.81 -56.96 -2.71
N GLY A 1036 -0.94 -57.99 -1.87
CA GLY A 1036 0.04 -59.06 -1.70
C GLY A 1036 -0.58 -60.45 -1.87
N ALA A 1037 -1.19 -60.74 -3.02
CA ALA A 1037 -1.48 -62.10 -3.50
C ALA A 1037 -1.58 -62.12 -5.03
#